data_AF-A0A7C0WXI6-F1
#
_entry.id   AF-A0A7C0WXI6-F1
#
_cell.length_a   1.000
_cell.length_b   1.000
_cell.length_c   1.000
_cell.angle_alpha   90.00
_cell.angle_beta   90.00
_cell.angle_gamma   90.00
#
_symmetry.space_group_name_H-M   'P 1'
#
loop_
_entity.id
_entity.type
_entity.pdbx_description
1 polymer ?
#
loop_
_entity_poly.entity_id
_entity_poly.type
_entity_poly.pdbx_seq_one_letter_code
_entity_poly.pdbx_strand_id
1 'polypeptide(L)'
;MRRILLVALMISSFIELGVSQENIRINEFCIKGKEWIELYNPDSFDVSLNGYSLETDKGVFEFTTETIPSHGFYILETENFLDNDGDTIFLRDSTNAVIDTVSYGYRGQAPAPPSYKSCAFVNGKWNMDLTPTKGKENDASPVSLGDSVRINEYYRKTIEFYNPLDTPIDIENFFISDGDGVFYLSGIVDANGVLAIDTDISLQEKDVLYLFDDKGSLIDMIGYYGHDLDESIQRIPDGNPVSGYSWNTSDLYDLPETLGTLNDFFIISEVYTNFIELYSPLAREISFSISLESEKNFKLYVNNFLIISNNKDSFFREFGFLPDIVINESFEDITLRYNGREDHISYDHGAVARVPIKQSSEFKETRPTPKEYNRLYSLDPPLVITEIMYNPKKPQLDKYYEWIEVYNRSDNPYDPVNLYFENKRIYGDPIPPKEYAVIADFDTYLFDEIEIKNKLKLDGNLSLSNSGDYIAIMENNIILDDVEYSKNSCKEGYSLEKIDGIWRQGRFGGTPGYAIEEEESYPCIFHVYAENHDLEKYISEKITELEKKSVSASEEFLSIKEEFENLRGGVIRKNTILRDLKRRLDSLEIYEKNVLFLEDKDQYYRMNESLRKELNKINVGVYSSKIFPDLEKYDIVFITNPGKSFENEEIEKLEEYMEKGGILILCGTYYKYLNTELNRISEKYGMIFIKSSLRDDENNAGKNYYVLIEEFPDLPFYEGIKVLDVSGGVLLCRDCDILLKGNETTYAMTENEIMKDFAVIAMKKIGKGYLICSGSSQIFTTGIKYGDNLKFAVNFIEYLLSL
;
A
#
# COMPACT_ATOMS: atom_id res chain seq x y z
N MET A 1 24.81 -59.04 0.51
CA MET A 1 24.04 -60.09 -0.19
C MET A 1 22.56 -59.78 -0.06
N ARG A 2 21.92 -59.45 -1.21
CA ARG A 2 20.55 -59.84 -1.64
C ARG A 2 19.35 -59.42 -0.76
N ARG A 3 18.31 -58.71 -1.22
CA ARG A 3 17.62 -58.51 -2.54
C ARG A 3 16.76 -57.21 -2.39
N ILE A 4 16.70 -56.21 -3.28
CA ILE A 4 16.26 -56.09 -4.70
C ILE A 4 14.88 -56.71 -4.97
N LEU A 5 13.88 -55.85 -5.27
CA LEU A 5 12.96 -55.85 -6.44
C LEU A 5 11.51 -55.45 -6.05
N LEU A 6 11.10 -54.21 -6.38
CA LEU A 6 9.79 -53.87 -6.98
C LEU A 6 9.76 -52.37 -7.34
N VAL A 7 10.48 -52.05 -8.42
CA VAL A 7 10.26 -50.89 -9.29
C VAL A 7 9.80 -51.47 -10.63
N ALA A 8 8.53 -51.31 -10.97
CA ALA A 8 7.96 -51.21 -12.33
C ALA A 8 6.43 -51.41 -12.28
N LEU A 9 5.72 -50.57 -13.04
CA LEU A 9 4.27 -50.55 -13.33
C LEU A 9 3.34 -49.84 -12.33
N MET A 10 3.38 -48.51 -12.36
CA MET A 10 2.20 -47.70 -12.68
C MET A 10 2.67 -46.44 -13.42
N ILE A 11 2.91 -46.59 -14.73
CA ILE A 11 2.77 -45.50 -15.68
C ILE A 11 1.33 -45.60 -16.19
N SER A 12 0.45 -44.75 -15.67
CA SER A 12 -0.71 -44.18 -16.37
C SER A 12 -1.56 -43.38 -15.39
N SER A 13 -1.86 -42.14 -15.77
CA SER A 13 -2.80 -41.18 -15.17
C SER A 13 -2.40 -40.52 -13.84
N PHE A 14 -1.36 -39.68 -13.88
CA PHE A 14 -1.58 -38.32 -13.40
C PHE A 14 -2.22 -37.58 -14.57
N ILE A 15 -3.55 -37.48 -14.55
CA ILE A 15 -4.19 -36.36 -15.22
C ILE A 15 -3.89 -35.21 -14.27
N GLU A 16 -2.87 -34.42 -14.60
CA GLU A 16 -2.92 -33.01 -14.24
C GLU A 16 -4.25 -32.52 -14.80
N LEU A 17 -5.22 -32.27 -13.92
CA LEU A 17 -6.28 -31.31 -14.22
C LEU A 17 -5.64 -29.92 -14.19
N GLY A 18 -4.68 -29.71 -15.09
CA GLY A 18 -4.36 -28.39 -15.58
C GLY A 18 -5.56 -27.99 -16.40
N VAL A 19 -6.34 -27.03 -15.89
CA VAL A 19 -7.12 -26.18 -16.78
C VAL A 19 -6.07 -25.53 -17.68
N SER A 20 -5.95 -25.99 -18.92
CA SER A 20 -5.15 -25.27 -19.91
C SER A 20 -5.76 -23.89 -20.03
N GLN A 21 -5.04 -22.86 -19.60
CA GLN A 21 -5.46 -21.49 -19.84
C GLN A 21 -5.48 -21.29 -21.36
N GLU A 22 -6.66 -21.04 -21.93
CA GLU A 22 -6.84 -20.76 -23.35
C GLU A 22 -6.14 -19.42 -23.65
N ASN A 23 -5.14 -19.43 -24.54
CA ASN A 23 -4.23 -18.29 -24.78
C ASN A 23 -4.68 -17.43 -25.98
N ILE A 24 -5.98 -17.28 -26.21
CA ILE A 24 -6.51 -16.50 -27.33
C ILE A 24 -6.15 -15.03 -27.15
N ARG A 25 -5.72 -14.39 -28.24
CA ARG A 25 -5.35 -12.97 -28.28
C ARG A 25 -5.91 -12.25 -29.49
N ILE A 26 -6.04 -10.93 -29.39
CA ILE A 26 -6.27 -10.03 -30.51
C ILE A 26 -4.97 -10.01 -31.35
N ASN A 27 -5.09 -10.25 -32.64
CA ASN A 27 -3.94 -10.46 -33.53
C ASN A 27 -3.73 -9.32 -34.52
N GLU A 28 -4.81 -8.86 -35.15
CA GLU A 28 -4.78 -7.84 -36.19
C GLU A 28 -6.16 -7.18 -36.28
N PHE A 29 -6.23 -5.89 -36.61
CA PHE A 29 -7.51 -5.20 -36.80
C PHE A 29 -7.44 -4.11 -37.87
N CYS A 30 -8.58 -3.86 -38.51
CA CYS A 30 -8.77 -2.84 -39.53
C CYS A 30 -9.97 -1.97 -39.15
N ILE A 31 -9.76 -0.66 -39.05
CA ILE A 31 -10.75 0.29 -38.53
C ILE A 31 -11.48 1.06 -39.65
N LYS A 32 -10.87 1.19 -40.83
CA LYS A 32 -11.40 1.99 -41.94
C LYS A 32 -11.76 1.13 -43.15
N GLY A 33 -12.87 1.45 -43.80
CA GLY A 33 -13.43 0.64 -44.88
C GLY A 33 -14.32 -0.47 -44.35
N LYS A 34 -14.03 -1.73 -44.69
CA LYS A 34 -14.72 -2.87 -44.09
C LYS A 34 -13.99 -3.25 -42.81
N GLU A 35 -14.56 -2.90 -41.66
CA GLU A 35 -13.94 -3.18 -40.37
C GLU A 35 -13.83 -4.68 -40.11
N TRP A 36 -12.77 -5.07 -39.43
CA TRP A 36 -12.65 -6.42 -38.88
C TRP A 36 -11.64 -6.47 -37.74
N ILE A 37 -11.84 -7.46 -36.88
CA ILE A 37 -10.95 -7.84 -35.78
C ILE A 37 -10.58 -9.30 -35.99
N GLU A 38 -9.30 -9.61 -35.90
CA GLU A 38 -8.78 -10.97 -35.96
C GLU A 38 -8.30 -11.43 -34.59
N LEU A 39 -8.71 -12.65 -34.22
CA LEU A 39 -8.23 -13.37 -33.06
C LEU A 39 -7.30 -14.50 -33.50
N TYR A 40 -6.25 -14.76 -32.73
CA TYR A 40 -5.32 -15.86 -32.96
C TYR A 40 -5.34 -16.84 -31.79
N ASN A 41 -5.37 -18.13 -32.12
CA ASN A 41 -5.20 -19.22 -31.17
C ASN A 41 -3.77 -19.77 -31.25
N PRO A 42 -2.87 -19.44 -30.29
CA PRO A 42 -1.52 -19.99 -30.28
C PRO A 42 -1.47 -21.43 -29.76
N ASP A 43 -2.55 -21.95 -29.15
CA ASP A 43 -2.56 -23.26 -28.53
C ASP A 43 -2.55 -24.38 -29.59
N SER A 44 -2.05 -25.55 -29.18
CA SER A 44 -1.95 -26.72 -30.05
C SER A 44 -3.26 -27.50 -30.20
N PHE A 45 -4.39 -26.94 -29.75
CA PHE A 45 -5.73 -27.53 -29.80
C PHE A 45 -6.78 -26.48 -30.20
N ASP A 46 -7.92 -26.93 -30.73
CA ASP A 46 -9.03 -26.05 -31.12
C ASP A 46 -9.70 -25.45 -29.88
N VAL A 47 -9.95 -24.14 -29.90
CA VAL A 47 -10.57 -23.40 -28.79
C VAL A 47 -11.97 -22.95 -29.17
N SER A 48 -12.97 -23.29 -28.35
CA SER A 48 -14.34 -22.80 -28.52
C SER A 48 -14.47 -21.41 -27.93
N LEU A 49 -15.01 -20.47 -28.71
CA LEU A 49 -15.28 -19.11 -28.24
C LEU A 49 -16.66 -18.98 -27.58
N ASN A 50 -17.39 -20.06 -27.33
CA ASN A 50 -18.73 -19.95 -26.75
C ASN A 50 -18.70 -19.23 -25.39
N GLY A 51 -19.42 -18.11 -25.29
CA GLY A 51 -19.45 -17.25 -24.11
C GLY A 51 -18.36 -16.18 -24.06
N TYR A 52 -17.38 -16.20 -24.97
CA TYR A 52 -16.42 -15.11 -25.11
C TYR A 52 -17.10 -13.86 -25.67
N SER A 53 -16.49 -12.69 -25.50
CA SER A 53 -16.96 -11.46 -26.12
C SER A 53 -15.85 -10.50 -26.53
N LEU A 54 -16.13 -9.67 -27.53
CA LEU A 54 -15.36 -8.48 -27.87
C LEU A 54 -16.16 -7.24 -27.47
N GLU A 55 -15.54 -6.32 -26.75
CA GLU A 55 -16.16 -5.08 -26.27
C GLU A 55 -15.36 -3.86 -26.74
N THR A 56 -16.07 -2.84 -27.21
CA THR A 56 -15.54 -1.51 -27.59
C THR A 56 -16.46 -0.42 -27.03
N ASP A 57 -16.12 0.85 -27.23
CA ASP A 57 -17.00 1.97 -26.86
C ASP A 57 -18.36 1.93 -27.60
N LYS A 58 -18.44 1.24 -28.74
CA LYS A 58 -19.67 1.14 -29.54
C LYS A 58 -20.59 -0.01 -29.10
N GLY A 59 -20.08 -1.00 -28.36
CA GLY A 59 -20.88 -2.08 -27.81
C GLY A 59 -20.13 -3.39 -27.59
N VAL A 60 -20.89 -4.47 -27.45
CA VAL A 60 -20.38 -5.82 -27.15
C VAL A 60 -20.84 -6.80 -28.23
N PHE A 61 -19.91 -7.60 -28.75
CA PHE A 61 -20.18 -8.75 -29.61
C PHE A 61 -19.92 -10.04 -28.84
N GLU A 62 -20.94 -10.87 -28.66
CA GLU A 62 -20.85 -12.15 -27.95
C GLU A 62 -20.72 -13.32 -28.94
N PHE A 63 -19.73 -14.19 -28.70
CA PHE A 63 -19.53 -15.43 -29.44
C PHE A 63 -20.43 -16.53 -28.85
N THR A 64 -21.01 -17.36 -29.71
CA THR A 64 -21.99 -18.39 -29.29
C THR A 64 -21.67 -19.78 -29.79
N THR A 65 -21.07 -19.92 -30.97
CA THR A 65 -20.82 -21.24 -31.58
C THR A 65 -19.47 -21.36 -32.29
N GLU A 66 -18.70 -20.28 -32.30
CA GLU A 66 -17.45 -20.16 -33.00
C GLU A 66 -16.34 -21.00 -32.35
N THR A 67 -15.38 -21.42 -33.16
CA THR A 67 -14.22 -22.19 -32.72
C THR A 67 -13.02 -21.75 -33.56
N ILE A 68 -11.89 -21.48 -32.91
CA ILE A 68 -10.62 -21.19 -33.57
C ILE A 68 -9.80 -22.47 -33.59
N PRO A 69 -9.42 -23.01 -34.77
CA PRO A 69 -8.54 -24.17 -34.84
C PRO A 69 -7.20 -23.93 -34.13
N SER A 70 -6.52 -25.01 -33.74
CA SER A 70 -5.13 -25.00 -33.29
C SER A 70 -4.24 -24.21 -34.27
N HIS A 71 -3.46 -23.25 -33.74
CA HIS A 71 -2.64 -22.32 -34.53
C HIS A 71 -3.42 -21.56 -35.62
N GLY A 72 -4.74 -21.42 -35.45
CA GLY A 72 -5.66 -20.83 -36.42
C GLY A 72 -6.05 -19.40 -36.06
N PHE A 73 -6.78 -18.78 -37.00
CA PHE A 73 -7.28 -17.41 -36.90
C PHE A 73 -8.81 -17.41 -36.96
N TYR A 74 -9.43 -16.49 -36.24
CA TYR A 74 -10.84 -16.17 -36.38
C TYR A 74 -11.02 -14.71 -36.75
N ILE A 75 -11.84 -14.44 -37.75
CA ILE A 75 -12.09 -13.11 -38.27
C ILE A 75 -13.53 -12.71 -37.93
N LEU A 76 -13.67 -11.66 -37.14
CA LEU A 76 -14.93 -10.95 -36.96
C LEU A 76 -14.98 -9.77 -37.95
N GLU A 77 -15.92 -9.80 -38.90
CA GLU A 77 -16.21 -8.63 -39.73
C GLU A 77 -17.28 -7.76 -39.07
N THR A 78 -17.05 -6.45 -38.98
CA THR A 78 -17.93 -5.50 -38.31
C THR A 78 -18.25 -4.30 -39.20
N GLU A 79 -19.23 -3.51 -38.78
CA GLU A 79 -19.54 -2.21 -39.37
C GLU A 79 -19.84 -1.20 -38.24
N ASN A 80 -19.08 -0.11 -38.14
CA ASN A 80 -19.20 0.92 -37.10
C ASN A 80 -19.03 0.39 -35.66
N PHE A 81 -18.20 -0.63 -35.49
CA PHE A 81 -17.86 -1.21 -34.19
C PHE A 81 -16.55 -0.66 -33.62
N LEU A 82 -15.66 -0.18 -34.51
CA LEU A 82 -14.37 0.42 -34.18
C LEU A 82 -14.40 1.93 -34.50
N ASP A 83 -13.91 2.77 -33.59
CA ASP A 83 -13.80 4.22 -33.82
C ASP A 83 -12.57 4.57 -34.67
N ASN A 84 -12.76 5.36 -35.72
CA ASN A 84 -11.72 5.69 -36.71
C ASN A 84 -10.55 6.50 -36.15
N ASP A 85 -10.77 7.24 -35.07
CA ASP A 85 -9.77 8.12 -34.48
C ASP A 85 -9.06 7.45 -33.28
N GLY A 86 -9.71 6.46 -32.65
CA GLY A 86 -9.15 5.71 -31.53
C GLY A 86 -10.20 5.08 -30.62
N ASP A 87 -9.97 3.83 -30.23
CA ASP A 87 -10.86 3.03 -29.37
C ASP A 87 -10.03 2.10 -28.45
N THR A 88 -10.70 1.31 -27.62
CA THR A 88 -10.10 0.18 -26.91
C THR A 88 -10.91 -1.08 -27.14
N ILE A 89 -10.25 -2.12 -27.64
CA ILE A 89 -10.83 -3.43 -27.88
C ILE A 89 -10.50 -4.30 -26.68
N PHE A 90 -11.52 -4.84 -26.01
CA PHE A 90 -11.38 -5.81 -24.93
C PHE A 90 -11.84 -7.18 -25.41
N LEU A 91 -10.99 -8.20 -25.25
CA LEU A 91 -11.37 -9.60 -25.43
C LEU A 91 -11.65 -10.22 -24.06
N ARG A 92 -12.84 -10.78 -23.87
CA ARG A 92 -13.27 -11.42 -22.63
C ARG A 92 -13.55 -12.90 -22.83
N ASP A 93 -13.22 -13.68 -21.82
CA ASP A 93 -13.55 -15.11 -21.77
C ASP A 93 -15.00 -15.37 -21.33
N SER A 94 -15.39 -16.64 -21.30
CA SER A 94 -16.71 -17.10 -20.85
C SER A 94 -17.08 -16.79 -19.39
N THR A 95 -16.11 -16.38 -18.57
CA THR A 95 -16.30 -15.92 -17.19
C THR A 95 -16.45 -14.40 -17.08
N ASN A 96 -16.42 -13.70 -18.23
CA ASN A 96 -16.42 -12.25 -18.36
C ASN A 96 -15.10 -11.56 -17.92
N ALA A 97 -14.03 -12.33 -17.73
CA ALA A 97 -12.70 -11.79 -17.43
C ALA A 97 -12.04 -11.26 -18.71
N VAL A 98 -11.38 -10.10 -18.64
CA VAL A 98 -10.57 -9.59 -19.76
C VAL A 98 -9.31 -10.45 -19.87
N ILE A 99 -9.12 -11.09 -21.02
CA ILE A 99 -7.96 -11.93 -21.31
C ILE A 99 -6.97 -11.26 -22.26
N ASP A 100 -7.42 -10.28 -23.06
CA ASP A 100 -6.55 -9.45 -23.88
C ASP A 100 -7.17 -8.07 -24.16
N THR A 101 -6.33 -7.07 -24.46
CA THR A 101 -6.77 -5.72 -24.76
C THR A 101 -5.79 -4.94 -25.64
N VAL A 102 -6.33 -4.10 -26.51
CA VAL A 102 -5.55 -3.13 -27.29
C VAL A 102 -6.27 -1.78 -27.36
N SER A 103 -5.52 -0.70 -27.09
CA SER A 103 -5.96 0.68 -27.29
C SER A 103 -5.15 1.31 -28.42
N TYR A 104 -5.81 2.00 -29.34
CA TYR A 104 -5.20 2.60 -30.53
C TYR A 104 -5.63 4.04 -30.76
N GLY A 105 -4.92 4.76 -31.64
CA GLY A 105 -5.23 6.16 -31.95
C GLY A 105 -4.99 7.08 -30.74
N TYR A 106 -5.81 8.12 -30.57
CA TYR A 106 -5.67 9.04 -29.41
C TYR A 106 -5.89 8.37 -28.04
N ARG A 107 -6.28 7.08 -28.01
CA ARG A 107 -6.48 6.30 -26.79
C ARG A 107 -5.32 5.39 -26.41
N GLY A 108 -4.34 5.15 -27.28
CA GLY A 108 -3.24 4.25 -26.96
C GLY A 108 -2.13 4.17 -28.00
N GLN A 109 -1.15 3.31 -27.73
CA GLN A 109 0.10 3.22 -28.49
C GLN A 109 -0.02 2.46 -29.82
N ALA A 110 -1.09 1.70 -30.04
CA ALA A 110 -1.27 1.02 -31.31
C ALA A 110 -1.66 2.02 -32.41
N PRO A 111 -1.02 2.00 -33.59
CA PRO A 111 -1.40 2.90 -34.67
C PRO A 111 -2.85 2.71 -35.11
N ALA A 112 -3.53 3.83 -35.40
CA ALA A 112 -4.81 3.85 -36.10
C ALA A 112 -4.55 3.70 -37.61
N PRO A 113 -4.87 2.56 -38.25
CA PRO A 113 -4.49 2.34 -39.64
C PRO A 113 -5.44 3.07 -40.61
N PRO A 114 -4.92 3.66 -41.71
CA PRO A 114 -5.73 4.24 -42.76
C PRO A 114 -6.51 3.20 -43.56
N SER A 115 -7.40 3.67 -44.43
CA SER A 115 -8.22 2.77 -45.26
C SER A 115 -7.38 1.76 -46.05
N TYR A 116 -7.83 0.51 -46.08
CA TYR A 116 -7.15 -0.65 -46.67
C TYR A 116 -5.85 -1.10 -45.97
N LYS A 117 -5.51 -0.53 -44.80
CA LYS A 117 -4.41 -0.96 -43.93
C LYS A 117 -4.97 -1.56 -42.64
N SER A 118 -4.09 -2.16 -41.84
CA SER A 118 -4.44 -2.75 -40.55
C SER A 118 -3.37 -2.42 -39.51
N CYS A 119 -3.66 -2.76 -38.27
CA CYS A 119 -2.71 -2.72 -37.18
C CYS A 119 -2.52 -4.16 -36.69
N ALA A 120 -1.28 -4.63 -36.70
CA ALA A 120 -0.91 -6.03 -36.49
C ALA A 120 -0.04 -6.16 -35.24
N PHE A 121 -0.26 -7.23 -34.48
CA PHE A 121 0.56 -7.57 -33.33
C PHE A 121 1.79 -8.38 -33.76
N VAL A 122 2.98 -7.82 -33.61
CA VAL A 122 4.25 -8.44 -33.99
C VAL A 122 5.28 -8.26 -32.87
N ASN A 123 5.92 -9.36 -32.45
CA ASN A 123 6.96 -9.37 -31.42
C ASN A 123 6.58 -8.63 -30.11
N GLY A 124 5.32 -8.74 -29.68
CA GLY A 124 4.86 -8.12 -28.44
C GLY A 124 4.41 -6.66 -28.56
N LYS A 125 4.43 -6.07 -29.76
CA LYS A 125 4.04 -4.67 -30.01
C LYS A 125 3.07 -4.58 -31.19
N TRP A 126 2.29 -3.51 -31.21
CA TRP A 126 1.38 -3.20 -32.30
C TRP A 126 2.07 -2.29 -33.33
N ASN A 127 1.98 -2.65 -34.61
CA ASN A 127 2.49 -1.82 -35.68
C ASN A 127 1.50 -1.73 -36.84
N MET A 128 1.60 -0.65 -37.63
CA MET A 128 0.81 -0.52 -38.85
C MET A 128 1.28 -1.54 -39.88
N ASP A 129 0.34 -2.27 -40.46
CA ASP A 129 0.56 -3.18 -41.56
C ASP A 129 0.02 -2.57 -42.86
N LEU A 130 0.94 -2.34 -43.82
CA LEU A 130 0.59 -1.79 -45.12
C LEU A 130 -0.04 -2.84 -46.05
N THR A 131 0.07 -4.12 -45.72
CA THR A 131 -0.43 -5.25 -46.51
C THR A 131 -1.19 -6.24 -45.62
N PRO A 132 -2.39 -5.87 -45.13
CA PRO A 132 -3.11 -6.62 -44.11
C PRO A 132 -3.09 -8.14 -44.29
N THR A 133 -2.72 -8.85 -43.23
CA THR A 133 -2.47 -10.30 -43.23
C THR A 133 -3.66 -11.17 -42.84
N LYS A 134 -4.86 -10.60 -42.77
CA LYS A 134 -6.15 -11.28 -42.52
C LYS A 134 -6.18 -12.78 -42.89
N GLY A 135 -6.22 -13.62 -41.86
CA GLY A 135 -6.30 -15.07 -41.87
C GLY A 135 -4.95 -15.79 -41.97
N LYS A 136 -3.84 -15.07 -41.78
CA LYS A 136 -2.46 -15.56 -41.92
C LYS A 136 -1.56 -14.94 -40.85
N GLU A 137 -0.33 -15.42 -40.77
CA GLU A 137 0.69 -14.82 -39.89
C GLU A 137 1.00 -13.37 -40.29
N ASN A 138 1.10 -12.51 -39.28
CA ASN A 138 1.43 -11.09 -39.43
C ASN A 138 2.83 -10.90 -40.02
N ASP A 139 2.94 -10.02 -41.02
CA ASP A 139 4.21 -9.70 -41.69
C ASP A 139 4.63 -8.23 -41.53
N ALA A 140 3.91 -7.45 -40.72
CA ALA A 140 4.29 -6.10 -40.32
C ALA A 140 5.71 -6.06 -39.71
N SER A 141 6.45 -5.00 -40.03
CA SER A 141 7.81 -4.82 -39.50
C SER A 141 7.80 -4.65 -37.97
N PRO A 142 8.86 -5.09 -37.26
CA PRO A 142 8.98 -4.84 -35.82
C PRO A 142 9.05 -3.35 -35.49
N VAL A 143 8.48 -2.95 -34.35
CA VAL A 143 8.54 -1.57 -33.84
C VAL A 143 9.95 -1.22 -33.35
N SER A 144 10.49 -0.07 -33.79
CA SER A 144 11.86 0.41 -33.49
C SER A 144 11.86 1.85 -32.92
N LEU A 145 10.95 2.09 -31.97
CA LEU A 145 10.79 3.39 -31.32
C LEU A 145 12.11 3.88 -30.72
N GLY A 146 12.51 5.10 -31.08
CA GLY A 146 13.72 5.68 -30.51
C GLY A 146 15.00 5.47 -31.33
N ASP A 147 14.99 4.65 -32.38
CA ASP A 147 16.25 4.24 -33.02
C ASP A 147 16.69 5.16 -34.19
N SER A 148 15.91 6.18 -34.54
CA SER A 148 16.13 7.00 -35.75
C SER A 148 15.80 8.49 -35.55
N VAL A 149 15.32 9.19 -36.60
CA VAL A 149 14.78 10.56 -36.53
C VAL A 149 13.51 10.65 -35.68
N ARG A 150 13.12 11.89 -35.32
CA ARG A 150 11.98 12.24 -34.45
C ARG A 150 11.17 13.38 -35.03
N ILE A 151 9.87 13.40 -34.83
CA ILE A 151 8.94 14.50 -35.12
C ILE A 151 9.20 15.70 -34.18
N ASN A 152 9.92 16.72 -34.60
CA ASN A 152 10.29 17.81 -33.69
C ASN A 152 9.23 18.91 -33.57
N GLU A 153 8.65 19.30 -34.69
CA GLU A 153 7.70 20.41 -34.75
C GLU A 153 6.64 20.14 -35.83
N TYR A 154 5.40 20.53 -35.57
CA TYR A 154 4.37 20.62 -36.58
C TYR A 154 3.68 21.97 -36.53
N TYR A 155 3.70 22.65 -37.68
CA TYR A 155 2.97 23.90 -37.86
C TYR A 155 2.21 23.84 -39.17
N ARG A 156 0.88 23.83 -39.07
CA ARG A 156 -0.09 23.78 -40.18
C ARG A 156 0.01 22.55 -41.07
N LYS A 157 1.04 22.45 -41.89
CA LYS A 157 1.27 21.35 -42.84
C LYS A 157 2.74 20.99 -42.98
N THR A 158 3.61 21.73 -42.29
CA THR A 158 5.04 21.49 -42.29
C THR A 158 5.38 20.70 -41.04
N ILE A 159 6.11 19.59 -41.21
CA ILE A 159 6.63 18.77 -40.13
C ILE A 159 8.15 18.90 -40.15
N GLU A 160 8.72 19.24 -39.00
CA GLU A 160 10.16 19.19 -38.79
C GLU A 160 10.56 17.86 -38.16
N PHE A 161 11.66 17.29 -38.66
CA PHE A 161 12.28 16.11 -38.09
C PHE A 161 13.62 16.44 -37.47
N TYR A 162 13.88 15.95 -36.26
CA TYR A 162 15.15 16.04 -35.55
C TYR A 162 15.91 14.72 -35.60
N ASN A 163 17.22 14.78 -35.85
CA ASN A 163 18.11 13.63 -35.79
C ASN A 163 18.96 13.68 -34.51
N PRO A 164 18.69 12.84 -33.50
CA PRO A 164 19.47 12.81 -32.26
C PRO A 164 20.82 12.09 -32.38
N LEU A 165 21.16 11.54 -33.55
CA LEU A 165 22.40 10.79 -33.76
C LEU A 165 23.52 11.68 -34.27
N ASP A 166 24.76 11.28 -33.98
CA ASP A 166 25.99 11.95 -34.45
C ASP A 166 26.31 11.68 -35.94
N THR A 167 25.41 11.04 -36.68
CA THR A 167 25.56 10.75 -38.10
C THR A 167 24.30 11.18 -38.88
N PRO A 168 24.43 11.75 -40.10
CA PRO A 168 23.28 12.07 -40.93
C PRO A 168 22.43 10.83 -41.23
N ILE A 169 21.10 11.00 -41.24
CA ILE A 169 20.14 9.96 -41.57
C ILE A 169 19.50 10.30 -42.92
N ASP A 170 19.57 9.37 -43.86
CA ASP A 170 18.80 9.40 -45.11
C ASP A 170 17.40 8.87 -44.82
N ILE A 171 16.38 9.71 -45.03
CA ILE A 171 14.98 9.39 -44.77
C ILE A 171 14.22 9.07 -46.07
N GLU A 172 14.92 8.73 -47.14
CA GLU A 172 14.32 8.28 -48.39
C GLU A 172 13.40 7.06 -48.14
N ASN A 173 12.14 7.18 -48.56
CA ASN A 173 11.06 6.19 -48.36
C ASN A 173 10.58 5.98 -46.92
N PHE A 174 11.08 6.75 -45.95
CA PHE A 174 10.39 6.85 -44.66
C PHE A 174 8.98 7.41 -44.91
N PHE A 175 8.05 7.19 -44.00
CA PHE A 175 6.72 7.74 -44.18
C PHE A 175 6.05 8.12 -42.87
N ILE A 176 5.10 9.02 -42.99
CA ILE A 176 4.24 9.45 -41.89
C ILE A 176 2.78 9.13 -42.18
N SER A 177 1.98 9.04 -41.12
CA SER A 177 0.54 8.87 -41.20
C SER A 177 -0.14 9.58 -40.04
N ASP A 178 -1.26 10.22 -40.30
CA ASP A 178 -2.21 10.75 -39.30
C ASP A 178 -3.34 9.75 -39.01
N GLY A 179 -3.28 8.57 -39.63
CA GLY A 179 -4.34 7.56 -39.62
C GLY A 179 -5.35 7.72 -40.76
N ASP A 180 -5.33 8.81 -41.54
CA ASP A 180 -6.18 9.00 -42.73
C ASP A 180 -5.46 8.65 -44.03
N GLY A 181 -4.17 8.92 -44.10
CA GLY A 181 -3.35 8.64 -45.28
C GLY A 181 -1.90 8.30 -44.93
N VAL A 182 -1.09 8.10 -45.96
CA VAL A 182 0.37 7.90 -45.85
C VAL A 182 1.06 8.93 -46.73
N PHE A 183 2.09 9.58 -46.20
CA PHE A 183 2.94 10.51 -46.93
C PHE A 183 4.41 10.06 -46.83
N TYR A 184 5.05 9.85 -47.98
CA TYR A 184 6.46 9.42 -48.04
C TYR A 184 7.41 10.61 -47.99
N LEU A 185 8.48 10.43 -47.24
CA LEU A 185 9.54 11.41 -47.01
C LEU A 185 10.71 11.17 -47.96
N SER A 186 11.50 12.22 -48.15
CA SER A 186 12.74 12.22 -48.91
C SER A 186 13.64 13.34 -48.38
N GLY A 187 14.93 13.07 -48.27
CA GLY A 187 15.92 14.03 -47.80
C GLY A 187 16.94 13.42 -46.84
N ILE A 188 17.85 14.27 -46.36
CA ILE A 188 18.86 13.90 -45.38
C ILE A 188 18.70 14.82 -44.17
N VAL A 189 18.55 14.24 -42.99
CA VAL A 189 18.59 14.97 -41.72
C VAL A 189 20.01 14.89 -41.18
N ASP A 190 20.72 16.02 -41.19
CA ASP A 190 22.11 16.09 -40.71
C ASP A 190 22.23 15.64 -39.25
N ALA A 191 23.42 15.19 -38.85
CA ALA A 191 23.71 14.78 -37.47
C ALA A 191 23.38 15.90 -36.47
N ASN A 192 22.63 15.59 -35.41
CA ASN A 192 22.14 16.58 -34.43
C ASN A 192 21.40 17.77 -35.06
N GLY A 193 20.88 17.60 -36.28
CA GLY A 193 20.24 18.63 -37.09
C GLY A 193 18.74 18.42 -37.23
N VAL A 194 18.09 19.38 -37.91
CA VAL A 194 16.66 19.35 -38.20
C VAL A 194 16.38 19.49 -39.70
N LEU A 195 15.24 18.96 -40.15
CA LEU A 195 14.75 19.09 -41.52
C LEU A 195 13.24 19.32 -41.51
N ALA A 196 12.80 20.50 -41.98
CA ALA A 196 11.39 20.83 -42.17
C ALA A 196 10.89 20.41 -43.57
N ILE A 197 9.77 19.71 -43.62
CA ILE A 197 9.17 19.16 -44.84
C ILE A 197 7.70 19.58 -44.91
N ASP A 198 7.30 20.22 -46.00
CA ASP A 198 5.90 20.48 -46.31
C ASP A 198 5.20 19.18 -46.71
N THR A 199 4.07 18.91 -46.06
CA THR A 199 3.27 17.70 -46.25
C THR A 199 1.84 18.06 -46.63
N ASP A 200 1.07 17.07 -47.08
CA ASP A 200 -0.37 17.23 -47.27
C ASP A 200 -1.20 16.81 -46.04
N ILE A 201 -0.53 16.31 -44.98
CA ILE A 201 -1.14 15.91 -43.71
C ILE A 201 -1.71 17.13 -42.98
N SER A 202 -2.91 16.97 -42.43
CA SER A 202 -3.61 18.01 -41.68
C SER A 202 -4.17 17.39 -40.42
N LEU A 203 -3.48 17.58 -39.30
CA LEU A 203 -3.89 16.98 -38.05
C LEU A 203 -5.19 17.63 -37.52
N GLN A 204 -6.12 16.77 -37.12
CA GLN A 204 -7.31 17.08 -36.34
C GLN A 204 -7.05 16.77 -34.86
N GLU A 205 -7.92 17.29 -33.98
CA GLU A 205 -7.75 17.19 -32.51
C GLU A 205 -7.46 15.77 -32.00
N LYS A 206 -7.97 14.74 -32.67
CA LYS A 206 -7.82 13.33 -32.27
C LYS A 206 -6.81 12.56 -33.12
N ASP A 207 -6.15 13.22 -34.06
CA ASP A 207 -5.15 12.56 -34.88
C ASP A 207 -3.88 12.30 -34.06
N VAL A 208 -3.21 11.22 -34.43
CA VAL A 208 -1.88 10.89 -33.93
C VAL A 208 -0.99 10.79 -35.16
N LEU A 209 0.08 11.57 -35.16
CA LEU A 209 1.09 11.55 -36.22
C LEU A 209 2.10 10.45 -35.90
N TYR A 210 2.11 9.42 -36.74
CA TYR A 210 3.05 8.29 -36.68
C TYR A 210 4.17 8.50 -37.70
N LEU A 211 5.40 8.14 -37.34
CA LEU A 211 6.57 8.14 -38.21
C LEU A 211 7.16 6.73 -38.30
N PHE A 212 7.40 6.29 -39.53
CA PHE A 212 7.91 4.97 -39.88
C PHE A 212 9.18 5.06 -40.71
N ASP A 213 10.07 4.07 -40.54
CA ASP A 213 11.25 3.88 -41.38
C ASP A 213 10.90 3.33 -42.78
N ASP A 214 11.92 3.15 -43.62
CA ASP A 214 11.81 2.61 -44.99
C ASP A 214 11.32 1.14 -45.06
N LYS A 215 11.30 0.43 -43.93
CA LYS A 215 10.78 -0.93 -43.79
C LYS A 215 9.37 -0.96 -43.20
N GLY A 216 8.83 0.17 -42.74
CA GLY A 216 7.55 0.25 -42.06
C GLY A 216 7.62 -0.04 -40.55
N SER A 217 8.80 0.01 -39.93
CA SER A 217 8.93 -0.01 -38.47
C SER A 217 8.45 1.32 -37.89
N LEU A 218 7.53 1.31 -36.93
CA LEU A 218 7.18 2.53 -36.18
C LEU A 218 8.40 2.98 -35.36
N ILE A 219 8.86 4.21 -35.60
CA ILE A 219 10.06 4.78 -34.95
C ILE A 219 9.74 5.95 -34.02
N ASP A 220 8.60 6.61 -34.20
CA ASP A 220 8.16 7.73 -33.37
C ASP A 220 6.66 8.04 -33.58
N MET A 221 6.04 8.68 -32.60
CA MET A 221 4.65 9.14 -32.69
C MET A 221 4.36 10.28 -31.71
N ILE A 222 3.50 11.21 -32.13
CA ILE A 222 2.96 12.29 -31.29
C ILE A 222 1.46 12.46 -31.51
N GLY A 223 0.73 12.83 -30.46
CA GLY A 223 -0.65 13.29 -30.55
C GLY A 223 -0.87 14.46 -29.59
N TYR A 224 -1.88 15.29 -29.86
CA TYR A 224 -2.17 16.48 -29.05
C TYR A 224 -3.61 16.52 -28.52
N TYR A 225 -4.31 15.38 -28.58
CA TYR A 225 -5.64 15.27 -28.01
C TYR A 225 -5.69 15.78 -26.56
N GLY A 226 -6.70 16.61 -26.27
CA GLY A 226 -6.89 17.26 -24.97
C GLY A 226 -6.30 18.67 -24.85
N HIS A 227 -5.78 19.26 -25.93
CA HIS A 227 -5.26 20.63 -25.97
C HIS A 227 -5.82 21.43 -27.15
N ASP A 228 -6.18 22.70 -26.91
CA ASP A 228 -6.57 23.65 -27.96
C ASP A 228 -5.31 24.30 -28.54
N LEU A 229 -5.02 24.10 -29.82
CA LEU A 229 -3.81 24.64 -30.46
C LEU A 229 -4.00 26.10 -30.89
N ASP A 230 -3.13 26.98 -30.38
CA ASP A 230 -3.07 28.39 -30.75
C ASP A 230 -1.91 28.69 -31.72
N GLU A 231 -0.78 27.96 -31.67
CA GLU A 231 0.41 28.16 -32.49
C GLU A 231 0.94 26.84 -33.13
N SER A 232 2.23 26.51 -32.98
CA SER A 232 2.85 25.27 -33.46
C SER A 232 3.05 24.28 -32.33
N ILE A 233 2.90 22.99 -32.60
CA ILE A 233 3.27 21.95 -31.63
C ILE A 233 4.76 21.64 -31.78
N GLN A 234 5.48 21.71 -30.66
CA GLN A 234 6.92 21.51 -30.61
C GLN A 234 7.28 20.52 -29.51
N ARG A 235 8.33 19.72 -29.74
CA ARG A 235 9.05 19.01 -28.68
C ARG A 235 10.37 19.72 -28.40
N ILE A 236 10.91 19.44 -27.23
CA ILE A 236 12.34 19.66 -26.98
C ILE A 236 13.10 18.72 -27.92
N PRO A 237 14.12 19.18 -28.66
CA PRO A 237 14.92 18.33 -29.54
C PRO A 237 15.92 17.46 -28.74
N ASP A 238 15.42 16.70 -27.76
CA ASP A 238 16.16 15.71 -26.98
C ASP A 238 15.86 14.27 -27.43
N GLY A 239 14.84 14.13 -28.28
CA GLY A 239 14.41 12.88 -28.90
C GLY A 239 13.42 12.05 -28.09
N ASN A 240 12.81 12.61 -27.04
CA ASN A 240 11.78 11.98 -26.21
C ASN A 240 10.52 12.86 -26.05
N PRO A 241 9.39 12.28 -25.59
CA PRO A 241 9.06 10.85 -25.59
C PRO A 241 8.73 10.37 -27.01
N VAL A 242 8.98 9.09 -27.30
CA VAL A 242 8.85 8.52 -28.67
C VAL A 242 7.54 7.79 -28.95
N SER A 243 6.67 7.68 -27.94
CA SER A 243 5.44 6.89 -27.99
C SER A 243 4.20 7.71 -27.57
N GLY A 244 4.17 9.00 -27.92
CA GLY A 244 3.09 9.91 -27.57
C GLY A 244 1.88 9.77 -28.47
N TYR A 245 0.67 9.75 -27.90
CA TYR A 245 -0.60 9.69 -28.63
C TYR A 245 -1.64 10.74 -28.17
N SER A 246 -1.27 11.56 -27.19
CA SER A 246 -2.08 12.65 -26.64
C SER A 246 -1.17 13.75 -26.10
N TRP A 247 -1.71 14.93 -25.81
CA TRP A 247 -0.91 16.07 -25.34
C TRP A 247 0.02 15.69 -24.17
N ASN A 248 -0.56 15.03 -23.17
CA ASN A 248 0.15 14.64 -21.94
C ASN A 248 1.16 13.49 -22.14
N THR A 249 1.04 12.71 -23.20
CA THR A 249 1.96 11.57 -23.46
C THR A 249 3.04 11.91 -24.47
N SER A 250 2.91 13.05 -25.15
CA SER A 250 3.80 13.48 -26.24
C SER A 250 4.79 14.57 -25.83
N ASP A 251 4.66 15.13 -24.62
CA ASP A 251 5.49 16.22 -24.07
C ASP A 251 5.63 17.41 -25.05
N LEU A 252 4.47 17.89 -25.51
CA LEU A 252 4.37 18.95 -26.50
C LEU A 252 4.28 20.33 -25.85
N TYR A 253 4.75 21.33 -26.59
CA TYR A 253 4.66 22.74 -26.29
C TYR A 253 3.90 23.45 -27.42
N ASP A 254 3.01 24.39 -27.06
CA ASP A 254 2.28 25.22 -28.00
C ASP A 254 2.98 26.58 -28.10
N LEU A 255 3.90 26.69 -29.06
CA LEU A 255 4.85 27.80 -29.18
C LEU A 255 4.84 28.38 -30.60
N PRO A 256 5.28 29.63 -30.78
CA PRO A 256 5.51 30.17 -32.12
C PRO A 256 6.55 29.33 -32.86
N GLU A 257 6.38 29.23 -34.17
CA GLU A 257 7.11 28.34 -35.06
C GLU A 257 8.63 28.56 -35.07
N THR A 258 9.37 27.46 -35.16
CA THR A 258 10.85 27.46 -35.22
C THR A 258 11.42 26.61 -36.34
N LEU A 259 10.58 26.16 -37.27
CA LEU A 259 10.91 25.37 -38.45
C LEU A 259 12.24 25.77 -39.14
N GLY A 260 13.07 24.77 -39.41
CA GLY A 260 14.39 24.87 -40.04
C GLY A 260 15.51 25.21 -39.06
N THR A 261 15.22 25.36 -37.77
CA THR A 261 16.20 25.56 -36.71
C THR A 261 15.80 24.73 -35.50
N LEU A 262 16.78 24.22 -34.73
CA LEU A 262 16.47 23.58 -33.46
C LEU A 262 15.62 24.54 -32.62
N ASN A 263 14.54 24.03 -32.04
CA ASN A 263 13.59 24.75 -31.18
C ASN A 263 14.33 25.23 -29.91
N ASP A 264 15.11 26.31 -30.07
CA ASP A 264 15.84 26.99 -29.01
C ASP A 264 15.04 28.22 -28.62
N PHE A 265 14.39 28.15 -27.47
CA PHE A 265 13.77 29.31 -26.86
C PHE A 265 14.41 29.62 -25.52
N PHE A 266 14.50 30.92 -25.22
CA PHE A 266 14.67 31.42 -23.87
C PHE A 266 13.30 31.81 -23.35
N ILE A 267 12.89 31.24 -22.21
CA ILE A 267 11.74 31.78 -21.47
C ILE A 267 12.30 32.88 -20.56
N ILE A 268 11.90 34.13 -20.78
CA ILE A 268 12.02 35.14 -19.73
C ILE A 268 10.91 34.84 -18.74
N SER A 269 11.26 34.17 -17.66
CA SER A 269 10.28 33.74 -16.65
C SER A 269 9.63 34.98 -16.04
N GLU A 270 10.44 35.95 -15.57
CA GLU A 270 9.98 37.21 -15.00
C GLU A 270 11.01 38.35 -15.17
N VAL A 271 10.53 39.59 -15.33
CA VAL A 271 11.35 40.82 -15.33
C VAL A 271 10.96 41.65 -14.11
N TYR A 272 11.91 41.81 -13.19
CA TYR A 272 11.77 42.63 -12.00
C TYR A 272 12.57 43.92 -12.10
N THR A 273 12.24 44.89 -11.25
CA THR A 273 12.95 46.18 -11.19
C THR A 273 14.47 46.03 -11.05
N ASN A 274 14.95 44.93 -10.45
CA ASN A 274 16.36 44.71 -10.12
C ASN A 274 16.95 43.37 -10.58
N PHE A 275 16.22 42.53 -11.32
CA PHE A 275 16.76 41.30 -11.93
C PHE A 275 15.88 40.75 -13.07
N ILE A 276 16.48 39.90 -13.91
CA ILE A 276 15.86 39.17 -15.01
C ILE A 276 16.14 37.68 -14.80
N GLU A 277 15.12 36.85 -14.99
CA GLU A 277 15.23 35.40 -14.96
C GLU A 277 15.10 34.82 -16.38
N LEU A 278 16.11 34.08 -16.83
CA LEU A 278 16.15 33.42 -18.14
C LEU A 278 16.20 31.90 -17.95
N TYR A 279 15.37 31.15 -18.67
CA TYR A 279 15.37 29.69 -18.68
C TYR A 279 15.59 29.16 -20.09
N SER A 280 16.45 28.16 -20.23
CA SER A 280 16.51 27.34 -21.45
C SER A 280 16.36 25.87 -21.08
N PRO A 281 15.44 25.13 -21.72
CA PRO A 281 15.18 23.73 -21.41
C PRO A 281 16.24 22.76 -21.95
N LEU A 282 17.28 23.24 -22.67
CA LEU A 282 18.24 22.39 -23.35
C LEU A 282 19.61 22.39 -22.65
N ALA A 283 20.09 21.19 -22.31
CA ALA A 283 21.35 20.83 -21.66
C ALA A 283 22.64 21.20 -22.45
N ARG A 284 22.80 22.42 -22.97
CA ARG A 284 23.92 22.79 -23.88
C ARG A 284 24.45 24.22 -23.74
N GLU A 285 25.62 24.48 -24.33
CA GLU A 285 26.20 25.84 -24.38
C GLU A 285 25.45 26.72 -25.38
N ILE A 286 24.80 27.77 -24.89
CA ILE A 286 24.05 28.75 -25.66
C ILE A 286 24.74 30.12 -25.54
N SER A 287 24.94 30.79 -26.68
CA SER A 287 25.50 32.15 -26.73
C SER A 287 24.38 33.15 -27.02
N PHE A 288 24.27 34.20 -26.19
CA PHE A 288 23.29 35.27 -26.37
C PHE A 288 23.89 36.62 -25.96
N SER A 289 23.27 37.72 -26.37
CA SER A 289 23.70 39.07 -25.99
C SER A 289 22.57 39.87 -25.39
N ILE A 290 22.87 40.66 -24.36
CA ILE A 290 21.95 41.63 -23.77
C ILE A 290 22.52 43.03 -23.99
N SER A 291 21.72 43.94 -24.51
CA SER A 291 22.03 45.36 -24.53
C SER A 291 21.16 46.10 -23.52
N LEU A 292 21.83 46.73 -22.56
CA LEU A 292 21.26 47.70 -21.63
C LEU A 292 21.78 49.10 -22.03
N GLU A 293 22.73 49.65 -21.26
CA GLU A 293 23.55 50.82 -21.68
C GLU A 293 24.76 50.40 -22.53
N SER A 294 25.24 49.15 -22.35
CA SER A 294 26.30 48.54 -23.16
C SER A 294 25.93 47.12 -23.58
N GLU A 295 26.36 46.71 -24.77
CA GLU A 295 26.15 45.34 -25.26
C GLU A 295 27.10 44.38 -24.54
N LYS A 296 26.53 43.35 -23.92
CA LYS A 296 27.27 42.27 -23.25
C LYS A 296 26.92 40.93 -23.86
N ASN A 297 27.96 40.18 -24.18
CA ASN A 297 27.84 38.83 -24.71
C ASN A 297 28.01 37.82 -23.58
N PHE A 298 27.16 36.81 -23.58
CA PHE A 298 27.14 35.73 -22.60
C PHE A 298 27.21 34.39 -23.30
N LYS A 299 27.82 33.43 -22.61
CA LYS A 299 27.83 32.01 -22.97
C LYS A 299 27.41 31.22 -21.75
N LEU A 300 26.40 30.37 -21.88
CA LEU A 300 25.85 29.60 -20.77
C LEU A 300 25.72 28.13 -21.18
N TYR A 301 26.27 27.20 -20.41
CA TYR A 301 25.84 25.81 -20.46
C TYR A 301 24.55 25.69 -19.65
N VAL A 302 23.40 25.53 -20.31
CA VAL A 302 22.10 25.59 -19.62
C VAL A 302 21.60 24.20 -19.31
N ASN A 303 21.11 23.99 -18.09
CA ASN A 303 20.10 22.99 -17.71
C ASN A 303 19.35 23.50 -16.45
N ASN A 304 19.31 24.82 -16.24
CA ASN A 304 18.81 25.55 -15.07
C ASN A 304 18.54 27.04 -15.41
N PHE A 305 17.79 27.75 -14.54
CA PHE A 305 17.56 29.20 -14.62
C PHE A 305 18.84 30.02 -14.47
N LEU A 306 18.96 31.09 -15.26
CA LEU A 306 20.00 32.12 -15.17
C LEU A 306 19.40 33.40 -14.60
N ILE A 307 19.95 33.88 -13.48
CA ILE A 307 19.51 35.13 -12.85
C ILE A 307 20.55 36.24 -13.11
N ILE A 308 20.13 37.29 -13.80
CA ILE A 308 20.93 38.49 -14.05
C ILE A 308 20.40 39.62 -13.19
N SER A 309 21.23 40.19 -12.31
CA SER A 309 20.81 41.25 -11.39
C SER A 309 21.63 42.53 -11.51
N ASN A 310 21.00 43.67 -11.21
CA ASN A 310 21.67 44.95 -11.05
C ASN A 310 21.99 45.34 -9.60
N ASN A 311 21.71 44.45 -8.65
CA ASN A 311 21.92 44.71 -7.23
C ASN A 311 22.30 43.43 -6.48
N LYS A 312 23.57 43.33 -6.04
CA LYS A 312 24.06 42.14 -5.34
C LYS A 312 23.52 41.96 -3.92
N ASP A 313 22.98 43.00 -3.28
CA ASP A 313 22.94 43.09 -1.81
C ASP A 313 21.54 43.15 -1.17
N SER A 314 20.47 43.58 -1.85
CA SER A 314 19.17 43.79 -1.15
C SER A 314 18.18 42.64 -1.29
N PHE A 315 17.94 42.13 -2.50
CA PHE A 315 16.95 41.06 -2.73
C PHE A 315 17.53 39.67 -2.40
N PHE A 316 18.77 39.44 -2.83
CA PHE A 316 19.47 38.15 -2.73
C PHE A 316 19.82 37.73 -1.29
N ARG A 317 20.05 38.67 -0.37
CA ARG A 317 20.31 38.36 1.05
C ARG A 317 19.08 37.92 1.83
N GLU A 318 17.90 38.44 1.49
CA GLU A 318 16.66 38.11 2.19
C GLU A 318 16.19 36.70 1.84
N PHE A 319 16.55 36.20 0.65
CA PHE A 319 16.16 34.88 0.15
C PHE A 319 17.32 33.88 -0.02
N GLY A 320 18.57 34.29 0.24
CA GLY A 320 19.73 33.40 0.25
C GLY A 320 20.33 33.01 -1.11
N PHE A 321 19.88 33.62 -2.20
CA PHE A 321 20.39 33.36 -3.55
C PHE A 321 21.74 34.05 -3.81
N LEU A 322 22.59 33.48 -4.67
CA LEU A 322 23.69 34.20 -5.33
C LEU A 322 23.27 34.43 -6.80
N PRO A 323 23.24 35.69 -7.29
CA PRO A 323 22.99 35.91 -8.72
C PRO A 323 24.16 35.36 -9.53
N ASP A 324 23.87 34.66 -10.62
CA ASP A 324 24.89 34.09 -11.49
C ASP A 324 25.74 35.20 -12.13
N ILE A 325 25.09 36.32 -12.49
CA ILE A 325 25.73 37.45 -13.14
C ILE A 325 25.19 38.76 -12.56
N VAL A 326 26.08 39.59 -12.00
CA VAL A 326 25.75 40.94 -11.55
C VAL A 326 26.22 41.97 -12.58
N ILE A 327 25.29 42.74 -13.13
CA ILE A 327 25.56 43.85 -14.04
C ILE A 327 25.02 45.15 -13.43
N ASN A 328 25.91 46.04 -13.00
CA ASN A 328 25.55 47.32 -12.37
C ASN A 328 24.99 48.34 -13.38
N GLU A 329 23.92 47.99 -14.10
CA GLU A 329 23.26 48.79 -15.15
C GLU A 329 21.73 48.78 -14.95
N SER A 330 21.03 49.80 -15.45
CA SER A 330 19.57 49.91 -15.33
C SER A 330 18.85 48.90 -16.24
N PHE A 331 17.67 48.44 -15.81
CA PHE A 331 16.78 47.53 -16.56
C PHE A 331 15.57 48.25 -17.19
N GLU A 332 15.65 49.57 -17.36
CA GLU A 332 14.55 50.37 -17.92
C GLU A 332 14.26 50.02 -19.39
N ASP A 333 15.29 49.78 -20.19
CA ASP A 333 15.19 49.31 -21.59
C ASP A 333 16.20 48.19 -21.83
N ILE A 334 15.73 47.03 -22.31
CA ILE A 334 16.53 45.82 -22.48
C ILE A 334 16.33 45.28 -23.88
N THR A 335 17.42 45.05 -24.61
CA THR A 335 17.38 44.33 -25.88
C THR A 335 18.04 42.97 -25.74
N LEU A 336 17.28 41.90 -25.91
CA LEU A 336 17.80 40.53 -25.94
C LEU A 336 18.04 40.12 -27.38
N ARG A 337 19.22 39.59 -27.68
CA ARG A 337 19.53 39.06 -29.01
C ARG A 337 20.03 37.63 -28.92
N TYR A 338 19.40 36.77 -29.72
CA TYR A 338 19.70 35.35 -29.79
C TYR A 338 19.56 34.86 -31.24
N ASN A 339 20.56 34.17 -31.76
CA ASN A 339 20.61 33.66 -33.14
C ASN A 339 20.16 34.66 -34.23
N GLY A 340 20.54 35.93 -34.08
CA GLY A 340 20.21 37.00 -35.03
C GLY A 340 18.78 37.55 -34.94
N ARG A 341 17.98 37.08 -33.97
CA ARG A 341 16.68 37.67 -33.59
C ARG A 341 16.89 38.64 -32.43
N GLU A 342 16.11 39.72 -32.39
CA GLU A 342 16.19 40.77 -31.36
C GLU A 342 14.81 41.00 -30.76
N ASP A 343 14.76 41.23 -29.45
CA ASP A 343 13.55 41.61 -28.73
C ASP A 343 13.80 42.80 -27.80
N HIS A 344 12.84 43.73 -27.70
CA HIS A 344 12.95 44.99 -26.98
C HIS A 344 11.94 45.08 -25.85
N ILE A 345 12.42 45.27 -24.62
CA ILE A 345 11.61 45.32 -23.40
C ILE A 345 11.76 46.70 -22.77
N SER A 346 10.66 47.46 -22.65
CA SER A 346 10.62 48.76 -21.96
C SER A 346 9.79 48.67 -20.67
N TYR A 347 10.35 49.07 -19.53
CA TYR A 347 9.73 48.92 -18.20
C TYR A 347 8.97 50.18 -17.73
N ASP A 348 7.62 50.14 -17.69
CA ASP A 348 6.76 51.26 -17.22
C ASP A 348 6.07 51.01 -15.86
N HIS A 349 6.79 50.49 -14.87
CA HIS A 349 6.42 50.49 -13.43
C HIS A 349 5.02 49.97 -13.02
N GLY A 350 4.27 49.32 -13.90
CA GLY A 350 2.96 48.75 -13.62
C GLY A 350 2.49 47.84 -14.76
N ALA A 351 2.38 46.54 -14.45
CA ALA A 351 2.09 45.40 -15.34
C ALA A 351 3.32 44.78 -16.04
N VAL A 352 3.51 43.47 -15.81
CA VAL A 352 4.51 42.64 -16.48
C VAL A 352 3.86 42.02 -17.73
N ALA A 353 4.55 42.17 -18.86
CA ALA A 353 4.17 41.67 -20.18
C ALA A 353 4.56 40.19 -20.37
N ARG A 354 3.76 39.42 -21.12
CA ARG A 354 4.26 38.29 -21.94
C ARG A 354 4.43 38.82 -23.36
N VAL A 355 5.55 38.49 -24.01
CA VAL A 355 5.85 38.96 -25.38
C VAL A 355 5.30 37.96 -26.43
N PRO A 356 4.62 38.43 -27.49
CA PRO A 356 4.47 37.74 -28.77
C PRO A 356 5.69 37.99 -29.69
N ILE A 357 6.14 36.97 -30.43
CA ILE A 357 7.35 36.98 -31.30
C ILE A 357 7.14 37.77 -32.63
N LYS A 358 6.39 38.90 -32.65
CA LYS A 358 6.27 39.70 -33.89
C LYS A 358 6.14 41.20 -33.70
N GLN A 359 6.69 41.92 -34.69
CA GLN A 359 6.77 43.39 -34.81
C GLN A 359 5.41 44.13 -34.92
N SER A 360 4.25 43.49 -34.69
CA SER A 360 2.94 44.16 -34.91
C SER A 360 1.66 43.49 -34.35
N SER A 361 1.65 42.67 -33.30
CA SER A 361 0.38 42.15 -32.73
C SER A 361 -0.13 43.02 -31.56
N GLU A 362 -1.41 43.45 -31.63
CA GLU A 362 -2.08 44.22 -30.57
C GLU A 362 -2.40 43.35 -29.34
N PHE A 363 -2.14 43.90 -28.15
CA PHE A 363 -2.31 43.29 -26.82
C PHE A 363 -3.77 42.96 -26.47
N LYS A 364 -3.98 41.86 -25.72
CA LYS A 364 -5.11 41.71 -24.79
C LYS A 364 -4.57 41.45 -23.38
N GLU A 365 -4.96 42.31 -22.44
CA GLU A 365 -4.66 42.14 -21.01
C GLU A 365 -5.22 40.81 -20.50
N THR A 366 -4.35 39.96 -19.95
CA THR A 366 -4.74 38.93 -18.99
C THR A 366 -4.19 39.34 -17.62
N ARG A 367 -5.07 39.44 -16.62
CA ARG A 367 -4.63 39.60 -15.23
C ARG A 367 -3.92 38.31 -14.82
N PRO A 368 -2.78 38.38 -14.09
CA PRO A 368 -2.16 37.17 -13.58
C PRO A 368 -3.10 36.52 -12.57
N THR A 369 -3.45 35.26 -12.81
CA THR A 369 -3.88 34.37 -11.74
C THR A 369 -2.62 34.00 -10.95
N PRO A 370 -2.52 34.31 -9.65
CA PRO A 370 -1.37 33.89 -8.86
C PRO A 370 -1.36 32.35 -8.80
N LYS A 371 -0.35 31.70 -9.37
CA LYS A 371 0.02 30.32 -9.08
C LYS A 371 1.49 30.31 -8.63
N GLU A 372 1.72 29.63 -7.53
CA GLU A 372 2.90 29.64 -6.67
C GLU A 372 4.12 28.96 -7.33
N TYR A 373 5.17 29.70 -7.71
CA TYR A 373 6.51 29.13 -7.91
C TYR A 373 7.59 30.16 -7.52
N ASN A 374 8.08 30.04 -6.29
CA ASN A 374 9.32 30.66 -5.79
C ASN A 374 10.03 29.57 -4.98
N ARG A 375 10.76 28.65 -5.63
CA ARG A 375 11.50 27.57 -4.93
C ARG A 375 12.99 27.63 -5.30
N LEU A 376 13.87 27.64 -4.29
CA LEU A 376 15.35 27.64 -4.43
C LEU A 376 15.84 26.23 -4.79
N TYR A 377 16.89 26.06 -5.61
CA TYR A 377 17.47 24.74 -5.94
C TYR A 377 18.95 24.61 -5.49
N SER A 378 19.37 23.40 -5.12
CA SER A 378 20.76 23.08 -4.78
C SER A 378 21.57 22.76 -6.05
N LEU A 379 22.73 23.40 -6.21
CA LEU A 379 23.60 23.21 -7.40
C LEU A 379 24.31 21.85 -7.43
N ASP A 380 24.57 21.27 -6.26
CA ASP A 380 25.15 19.92 -6.13
C ASP A 380 24.49 19.21 -4.95
N PRO A 381 23.31 18.61 -5.16
CA PRO A 381 22.53 18.08 -4.05
C PRO A 381 23.18 16.82 -3.47
N PRO A 382 23.39 16.78 -2.13
CA PRO A 382 23.98 15.62 -1.46
C PRO A 382 23.04 14.41 -1.46
N LEU A 383 21.73 14.63 -1.60
CA LEU A 383 20.71 13.61 -1.76
C LEU A 383 20.01 13.77 -3.10
N VAL A 384 19.72 12.66 -3.76
CA VAL A 384 18.90 12.60 -4.99
C VAL A 384 17.82 11.55 -4.86
N ILE A 385 16.69 11.76 -5.49
CA ILE A 385 15.58 10.80 -5.57
C ILE A 385 15.94 9.75 -6.62
N THR A 386 15.83 8.47 -6.24
CA THR A 386 16.21 7.32 -7.09
C THR A 386 15.07 6.39 -7.40
N GLU A 387 14.02 6.35 -6.58
CA GLU A 387 12.87 5.48 -6.81
C GLU A 387 11.60 6.05 -6.16
N ILE A 388 10.43 5.86 -6.80
CA ILE A 388 9.14 6.37 -6.35
C ILE A 388 8.09 5.27 -6.51
N MET A 389 7.41 4.92 -5.42
CA MET A 389 6.26 4.01 -5.43
C MET A 389 4.97 4.81 -5.27
N TYR A 390 4.47 5.40 -6.34
CA TYR A 390 3.31 6.30 -6.28
C TYR A 390 1.96 5.62 -6.50
N ASN A 391 1.92 4.38 -7.00
CA ASN A 391 0.67 3.67 -7.32
C ASN A 391 0.76 2.18 -7.00
N PRO A 392 0.73 1.77 -5.72
CA PRO A 392 0.71 0.37 -5.34
C PRO A 392 -0.60 -0.33 -5.77
N LYS A 393 -0.56 -1.65 -5.98
CA LYS A 393 -1.65 -2.47 -6.58
C LYS A 393 -2.96 -2.56 -5.78
N LYS A 394 -3.14 -1.69 -4.80
CA LYS A 394 -4.36 -1.59 -3.99
C LYS A 394 -4.62 -0.14 -3.55
N PRO A 395 -5.43 0.61 -4.31
CA PRO A 395 -5.83 2.00 -4.03
C PRO A 395 -6.31 2.31 -2.60
N GLN A 396 -6.81 1.29 -1.89
CA GLN A 396 -7.38 1.39 -0.55
C GLN A 396 -6.32 1.33 0.56
N LEU A 397 -5.08 1.00 0.21
CA LEU A 397 -3.93 0.88 1.09
C LEU A 397 -2.76 1.78 0.63
N ASP A 398 -2.96 2.60 -0.41
CA ASP A 398 -1.92 3.45 -1.03
C ASP A 398 -1.11 4.22 0.00
N LYS A 399 -1.81 4.91 0.92
CA LYS A 399 -1.20 5.64 2.04
C LYS A 399 -0.13 4.82 2.81
N TYR A 400 -0.30 3.51 2.96
CA TYR A 400 0.60 2.66 3.76
C TYR A 400 1.78 2.09 2.97
N TYR A 401 1.77 2.19 1.64
CA TYR A 401 2.77 1.59 0.74
C TYR A 401 3.30 2.55 -0.33
N GLU A 402 2.93 3.82 -0.26
CA GLU A 402 3.60 4.91 -0.95
C GLU A 402 4.93 5.23 -0.26
N TRP A 403 5.98 5.38 -1.06
CA TRP A 403 7.31 5.72 -0.56
C TRP A 403 8.18 6.33 -1.66
N ILE A 404 9.22 7.04 -1.22
CA ILE A 404 10.27 7.62 -2.08
C ILE A 404 11.62 7.13 -1.56
N GLU A 405 12.50 6.73 -2.46
CA GLU A 405 13.89 6.42 -2.14
C GLU A 405 14.82 7.59 -2.51
N VAL A 406 15.77 7.86 -1.63
CA VAL A 406 16.84 8.83 -1.85
C VAL A 406 18.21 8.18 -1.69
N TYR A 407 19.20 8.67 -2.43
CA TYR A 407 20.59 8.22 -2.40
C TYR A 407 21.54 9.32 -1.94
N ASN A 408 22.37 9.04 -0.93
CA ASN A 408 23.40 9.96 -0.46
C ASN A 408 24.64 9.90 -1.37
N ARG A 409 24.77 10.90 -2.25
CA ARG A 409 25.90 11.04 -3.18
C ARG A 409 27.15 11.59 -2.53
N SER A 410 27.06 12.14 -1.32
CA SER A 410 28.21 12.75 -0.65
C SER A 410 29.15 11.69 -0.07
N ASP A 411 30.36 12.11 0.28
CA ASP A 411 31.36 11.26 0.95
C ASP A 411 31.19 11.26 2.49
N ASN A 412 30.17 11.95 3.02
CA ASN A 412 29.89 12.06 4.46
C ASN A 412 28.47 11.55 4.77
N PRO A 413 28.19 11.11 6.01
CA PRO A 413 26.82 10.84 6.42
C PRO A 413 25.95 12.10 6.28
N TYR A 414 24.75 11.95 5.74
CA TYR A 414 23.79 13.04 5.60
C TYR A 414 22.79 13.04 6.75
N ASP A 415 22.66 14.15 7.46
CA ASP A 415 21.75 14.29 8.60
C ASP A 415 20.38 14.85 8.14
N PRO A 416 19.28 14.07 8.26
CA PRO A 416 17.96 14.49 7.77
C PRO A 416 17.28 15.56 8.65
N VAL A 417 17.91 16.07 9.71
CA VAL A 417 17.30 17.04 10.65
C VAL A 417 16.64 18.24 9.95
N ASN A 418 17.17 18.72 8.82
CA ASN A 418 16.61 19.85 8.07
C ASN A 418 15.95 19.44 6.74
N LEU A 419 15.69 18.15 6.55
CA LEU A 419 15.09 17.61 5.33
C LEU A 419 13.56 17.67 5.39
N TYR A 420 12.95 18.06 4.28
CA TYR A 420 11.52 18.24 4.11
C TYR A 420 11.06 17.63 2.80
N PHE A 421 9.82 17.17 2.79
CA PHE A 421 9.05 16.87 1.59
C PHE A 421 7.83 17.79 1.61
N GLU A 422 7.68 18.63 0.58
CA GLU A 422 6.75 19.77 0.60
C GLU A 422 6.97 20.65 1.85
N ASN A 423 5.99 20.72 2.76
CA ASN A 423 6.04 21.42 4.05
C ASN A 423 6.17 20.47 5.25
N LYS A 424 6.39 19.18 5.01
CA LYS A 424 6.43 18.12 6.03
C LYS A 424 7.88 17.74 6.30
N ARG A 425 8.23 17.66 7.59
CA ARG A 425 9.60 17.34 8.00
C ARG A 425 9.85 15.83 7.87
N ILE A 426 11.08 15.47 7.53
CA ILE A 426 11.53 14.08 7.48
C ILE A 426 12.39 13.81 8.72
N TYR A 427 12.16 12.68 9.40
CA TYR A 427 12.91 12.25 10.58
C TYR A 427 13.58 10.90 10.35
N GLY A 428 14.76 10.70 10.92
CA GLY A 428 15.43 9.40 10.93
C GLY A 428 16.89 9.52 11.35
N ASP A 429 17.58 8.39 11.33
CA ASP A 429 19.03 8.37 11.58
C ASP A 429 19.81 8.92 10.36
N PRO A 430 21.05 9.41 10.55
CA PRO A 430 21.88 9.88 9.45
C PRO A 430 22.09 8.81 8.37
N ILE A 431 21.92 9.18 7.10
CA ILE A 431 22.09 8.31 5.94
C ILE A 431 23.58 8.17 5.66
N PRO A 432 24.18 6.97 5.71
CA PRO A 432 25.62 6.80 5.47
C PRO A 432 26.04 7.26 4.05
N PRO A 433 27.33 7.58 3.83
CA PRO A 433 27.84 7.92 2.50
C PRO A 433 27.59 6.79 1.51
N LYS A 434 27.16 7.14 0.28
CA LYS A 434 26.92 6.19 -0.82
C LYS A 434 25.88 5.11 -0.48
N GLU A 435 24.92 5.41 0.39
CA GLU A 435 23.81 4.52 0.73
C GLU A 435 22.45 5.13 0.40
N TYR A 436 21.45 4.24 0.26
CA TYR A 436 20.06 4.57 -0.01
C TYR A 436 19.26 4.67 1.29
N ALA A 437 18.23 5.49 1.30
CA ALA A 437 17.24 5.59 2.37
C ALA A 437 15.84 5.72 1.80
N VAL A 438 14.86 5.15 2.50
CA VAL A 438 13.45 5.16 2.08
C VAL A 438 12.67 6.09 2.99
N ILE A 439 11.93 7.02 2.37
CA ILE A 439 11.02 7.97 3.01
C ILE A 439 9.60 7.47 2.80
N ALA A 440 8.87 7.30 3.90
CA ALA A 440 7.46 6.87 3.87
C ALA A 440 6.67 7.51 5.03
N ASP A 441 5.35 7.32 5.02
CA ASP A 441 4.45 7.79 6.07
C ASP A 441 4.87 7.34 7.46
N PHE A 442 4.56 8.16 8.47
CA PHE A 442 4.84 7.80 9.85
C PHE A 442 4.20 6.47 10.26
N ASP A 443 2.99 6.20 9.74
CA ASP A 443 2.19 5.00 9.93
C ASP A 443 2.28 3.99 8.76
N THR A 444 3.31 4.11 7.89
CA THR A 444 3.56 3.13 6.83
C THR A 444 3.71 1.71 7.38
N TYR A 445 3.12 0.73 6.69
CA TYR A 445 3.34 -0.68 6.98
C TYR A 445 4.61 -1.23 6.30
N LEU A 446 5.16 -0.50 5.32
CA LEU A 446 6.37 -0.88 4.58
C LEU A 446 7.54 -1.22 5.51
N PHE A 447 7.78 -0.38 6.53
CA PHE A 447 8.92 -0.51 7.43
C PHE A 447 8.83 -1.69 8.42
N ASP A 448 7.63 -2.20 8.65
CA ASP A 448 7.41 -3.38 9.49
C ASP A 448 7.42 -4.68 8.67
N GLU A 449 7.29 -4.56 7.34
CA GLU A 449 7.08 -5.69 6.43
C GLU A 449 8.29 -6.00 5.55
N ILE A 450 9.17 -5.01 5.30
CA ILE A 450 10.38 -5.15 4.48
C ILE A 450 11.60 -4.69 5.27
N GLU A 451 12.67 -5.48 5.22
CA GLU A 451 13.96 -5.12 5.81
C GLU A 451 14.67 -4.06 4.97
N ILE A 452 14.47 -2.80 5.37
CA ILE A 452 15.09 -1.61 4.77
C ILE A 452 16.17 -1.10 5.73
N LYS A 453 17.38 -0.87 5.22
CA LYS A 453 18.54 -0.50 6.04
C LYS A 453 18.41 0.89 6.67
N ASN A 454 18.07 1.90 5.86
CA ASN A 454 17.94 3.29 6.30
C ASN A 454 16.50 3.74 6.10
N LYS A 455 15.77 3.95 7.21
CA LYS A 455 14.33 4.26 7.23
C LYS A 455 14.12 5.69 7.68
N LEU A 456 13.43 6.49 6.87
CA LEU A 456 13.09 7.88 7.16
C LEU A 456 11.57 8.03 7.20
N LYS A 457 11.04 8.70 8.22
CA LYS A 457 9.61 8.89 8.43
C LYS A 457 9.20 10.33 8.15
N LEU A 458 8.10 10.51 7.43
CA LEU A 458 7.51 11.80 7.16
C LEU A 458 6.58 12.26 8.31
N ASP A 459 6.64 13.54 8.68
CA ASP A 459 5.71 14.18 9.62
C ASP A 459 4.35 14.47 8.95
N GLY A 460 3.58 13.41 8.71
CA GLY A 460 2.30 13.46 8.00
C GLY A 460 2.19 12.38 6.95
N ASN A 461 1.36 12.63 5.93
CA ASN A 461 1.12 11.71 4.83
C ASN A 461 1.84 12.14 3.55
N LEU A 462 2.49 11.19 2.91
CA LEU A 462 3.16 11.19 1.62
C LEU A 462 2.07 10.92 0.60
N SER A 463 1.28 11.96 0.28
CA SER A 463 0.08 11.85 -0.55
C SER A 463 0.43 11.85 -2.03
N LEU A 464 1.11 10.80 -2.49
CA LEU A 464 1.54 10.66 -3.88
C LEU A 464 0.30 10.46 -4.77
N SER A 465 0.10 11.32 -5.76
CA SER A 465 -1.06 11.17 -6.64
C SER A 465 -0.88 10.04 -7.65
N ASN A 466 -1.79 9.05 -7.64
CA ASN A 466 -1.89 8.01 -8.68
C ASN A 466 -2.07 8.54 -10.10
N SER A 467 -2.51 9.79 -10.25
CA SER A 467 -2.71 10.42 -11.56
C SER A 467 -1.48 11.18 -12.05
N GLY A 468 -0.42 11.25 -11.23
CA GLY A 468 0.73 12.11 -11.42
C GLY A 468 0.82 13.17 -10.36
N ASP A 469 2.05 13.51 -9.99
CA ASP A 469 2.38 14.52 -9.00
C ASP A 469 3.73 15.15 -9.31
N TYR A 470 3.94 16.34 -8.74
CA TYR A 470 5.26 16.95 -8.65
C TYR A 470 5.76 16.78 -7.21
N ILE A 471 6.90 16.14 -7.05
CA ILE A 471 7.51 15.91 -5.75
C ILE A 471 8.88 16.56 -5.65
N ALA A 472 9.21 17.06 -4.47
CA ALA A 472 10.52 17.64 -4.19
C ALA A 472 10.98 17.31 -2.78
N ILE A 473 12.24 16.91 -2.63
CA ILE A 473 12.94 16.86 -1.35
C ILE A 473 13.70 18.17 -1.15
N MET A 474 13.57 18.76 0.03
CA MET A 474 14.07 20.10 0.31
C MET A 474 14.90 20.11 1.59
N GLU A 475 15.96 20.90 1.63
CA GLU A 475 16.64 21.27 2.87
C GLU A 475 16.33 22.72 3.20
N ASN A 476 15.65 22.95 4.33
CA ASN A 476 15.05 24.24 4.69
C ASN A 476 14.04 24.73 3.62
N ASN A 477 14.50 25.54 2.66
CA ASN A 477 13.71 26.08 1.54
C ASN A 477 14.36 25.79 0.18
N ILE A 478 15.43 25.00 0.15
CA ILE A 478 16.21 24.67 -1.06
C ILE A 478 15.83 23.26 -1.49
N ILE A 479 15.27 23.09 -2.68
CA ILE A 479 15.06 21.82 -3.37
C ILE A 479 16.43 21.18 -3.60
N LEU A 480 16.62 19.99 -3.01
CA LEU A 480 17.78 19.15 -3.29
C LEU A 480 17.54 18.38 -4.59
N ASP A 481 16.39 17.75 -4.75
CA ASP A 481 16.02 17.05 -5.98
C ASP A 481 14.50 17.05 -6.11
N ASP A 482 14.01 17.05 -7.34
CA ASP A 482 12.59 17.02 -7.67
C ASP A 482 12.30 16.07 -8.83
N VAL A 483 11.06 15.59 -8.86
CA VAL A 483 10.58 14.67 -9.87
C VAL A 483 9.12 14.99 -10.15
N GLU A 484 8.81 15.15 -11.43
CA GLU A 484 7.42 15.10 -11.90
C GLU A 484 7.16 13.72 -12.50
N TYR A 485 6.05 13.12 -12.11
CA TYR A 485 5.59 11.87 -12.70
C TYR A 485 4.10 11.98 -13.04
N SER A 486 3.65 11.14 -13.97
CA SER A 486 2.28 11.08 -14.44
C SER A 486 1.66 9.72 -14.13
N LYS A 487 0.34 9.58 -14.30
CA LYS A 487 -0.37 8.30 -14.17
C LYS A 487 0.31 7.14 -14.90
N ASN A 488 0.94 7.43 -16.05
CA ASN A 488 1.50 6.44 -16.96
C ASN A 488 3.02 6.24 -16.78
N SER A 489 3.66 6.92 -15.84
CA SER A 489 5.12 6.79 -15.62
C SER A 489 5.54 5.36 -15.25
N CYS A 490 4.70 4.61 -14.54
CA CYS A 490 4.80 3.16 -14.35
C CYS A 490 3.42 2.51 -14.16
N LYS A 491 3.31 1.21 -14.46
CA LYS A 491 2.08 0.43 -14.22
C LYS A 491 1.75 0.35 -12.72
N GLU A 492 0.46 0.23 -12.41
CA GLU A 492 0.00 -0.05 -11.05
C GLU A 492 0.77 -1.24 -10.43
N GLY A 493 1.29 -1.03 -9.23
CA GLY A 493 2.10 -1.99 -8.50
C GLY A 493 3.57 -2.01 -8.88
N TYR A 494 4.02 -1.20 -9.84
CA TYR A 494 5.44 -1.01 -10.15
C TYR A 494 5.90 0.33 -9.59
N SER A 495 7.18 0.42 -9.21
CA SER A 495 7.81 1.71 -8.92
C SER A 495 8.26 2.41 -10.20
N LEU A 496 8.57 3.70 -10.07
CA LEU A 496 9.31 4.49 -11.03
C LEU A 496 10.75 4.61 -10.52
N GLU A 497 11.73 4.12 -11.26
CA GLU A 497 13.13 3.98 -10.85
C GLU A 497 14.06 4.80 -11.76
N LYS A 498 15.11 5.42 -11.21
CA LYS A 498 16.11 6.20 -11.94
C LYS A 498 17.33 5.35 -12.22
N ILE A 499 17.44 4.83 -13.44
CA ILE A 499 18.54 3.95 -13.89
C ILE A 499 19.37 4.69 -14.93
N ASP A 500 20.68 4.80 -14.70
CA ASP A 500 21.61 5.56 -15.56
C ASP A 500 21.15 7.01 -15.83
N GLY A 501 20.51 7.63 -14.84
CA GLY A 501 20.01 9.00 -14.93
C GLY A 501 18.64 9.14 -15.61
N ILE A 502 18.03 8.04 -16.08
CA ILE A 502 16.75 8.04 -16.79
C ILE A 502 15.68 7.38 -15.92
N TRP A 503 14.54 8.05 -15.75
CA TRP A 503 13.36 7.48 -15.10
C TRP A 503 12.73 6.40 -15.98
N ARG A 504 12.55 5.20 -15.43
CA ARG A 504 11.96 4.06 -16.12
C ARG A 504 11.02 3.33 -15.16
N GLN A 505 10.07 2.61 -15.72
CA GLN A 505 9.30 1.67 -14.92
C GLN A 505 10.27 0.67 -14.26
N GLY A 506 10.21 0.64 -12.94
CA GLY A 506 10.97 -0.23 -12.08
C GLY A 506 10.39 -1.63 -11.98
N ARG A 507 10.70 -2.32 -10.89
CA ARG A 507 10.16 -3.66 -10.62
C ARG A 507 8.77 -3.58 -10.04
N PHE A 508 8.01 -4.66 -10.21
CA PHE A 508 6.77 -4.80 -9.48
C PHE A 508 7.09 -4.77 -7.97
N GLY A 509 6.58 -3.75 -7.28
CA GLY A 509 6.79 -3.52 -5.86
C GLY A 509 8.05 -2.74 -5.49
N GLY A 510 8.86 -2.38 -6.49
CA GLY A 510 10.11 -1.65 -6.32
C GLY A 510 11.19 -2.37 -5.51
N THR A 511 12.31 -1.67 -5.32
CA THR A 511 13.53 -2.13 -4.64
C THR A 511 13.92 -1.24 -3.45
N PRO A 512 13.02 -1.01 -2.47
CA PRO A 512 13.24 -0.01 -1.43
C PRO A 512 14.51 -0.30 -0.61
N GLY A 513 15.49 0.60 -0.72
CA GLY A 513 16.75 0.61 0.03
C GLY A 513 17.92 -0.14 -0.61
N TYR A 514 17.83 -0.55 -1.89
CA TYR A 514 18.86 -1.37 -2.54
C TYR A 514 19.21 -0.86 -3.95
N ALA A 515 20.51 -0.85 -4.27
CA ALA A 515 20.98 -0.61 -5.64
C ALA A 515 20.65 -1.81 -6.54
N ILE A 516 20.31 -1.54 -7.80
CA ILE A 516 20.17 -2.60 -8.80
C ILE A 516 21.54 -2.80 -9.48
N GLU A 517 22.33 -3.73 -8.96
CA GLU A 517 23.37 -4.40 -9.77
C GLU A 517 22.76 -5.66 -10.40
N GLU A 518 23.05 -5.89 -11.69
CA GLU A 518 22.60 -7.09 -12.43
C GLU A 518 23.07 -8.36 -11.68
N GLU A 519 22.11 -9.24 -11.34
CA GLU A 519 22.27 -10.61 -10.79
C GLU A 519 21.98 -10.91 -9.31
N GLU A 520 21.46 -10.01 -8.47
CA GLU A 520 21.00 -10.39 -7.11
C GLU A 520 19.47 -10.37 -6.88
N SER A 521 19.01 -11.28 -6.02
CA SER A 521 17.62 -11.44 -5.55
C SER A 521 17.31 -10.42 -4.45
N TYR A 522 16.89 -9.22 -4.82
CA TYR A 522 16.49 -8.18 -3.87
C TYR A 522 15.08 -8.40 -3.31
N PRO A 523 14.83 -8.07 -2.03
CA PRO A 523 13.50 -8.12 -1.43
C PRO A 523 12.60 -7.04 -2.06
N CYS A 524 11.67 -7.44 -2.94
CA CYS A 524 10.62 -6.56 -3.48
C CYS A 524 9.34 -6.64 -2.62
N ILE A 525 8.43 -5.67 -2.78
CA ILE A 525 7.07 -5.72 -2.18
C ILE A 525 6.34 -7.05 -2.48
N PHE A 526 6.77 -7.86 -3.45
CA PHE A 526 6.16 -9.17 -3.72
C PHE A 526 6.54 -10.31 -2.75
N HIS A 527 7.42 -10.13 -1.75
CA HIS A 527 7.37 -10.99 -0.55
C HIS A 527 6.02 -10.84 0.21
N VAL A 528 5.23 -9.81 -0.11
CA VAL A 528 3.88 -9.57 0.44
C VAL A 528 2.75 -10.21 -0.38
N TYR A 529 3.00 -10.65 -1.62
CA TYR A 529 1.94 -11.17 -2.52
C TYR A 529 2.14 -12.60 -3.00
N ALA A 530 3.25 -13.25 -2.63
CA ALA A 530 3.29 -14.71 -2.59
C ALA A 530 2.35 -15.22 -1.48
N GLU A 531 1.86 -16.46 -1.60
CA GLU A 531 1.28 -17.15 -0.45
C GLU A 531 2.31 -17.10 0.68
N ASN A 532 1.98 -16.40 1.78
CA ASN A 532 2.90 -16.20 2.88
C ASN A 532 2.88 -17.45 3.77
N HIS A 533 3.35 -18.57 3.19
CA HIS A 533 3.40 -19.86 3.82
C HIS A 533 4.19 -19.82 5.12
N ASP A 534 5.20 -18.95 5.22
CA ASP A 534 5.98 -18.76 6.45
C ASP A 534 5.17 -18.08 7.54
N LEU A 535 4.35 -17.08 7.22
CA LEU A 535 3.45 -16.43 8.17
C LEU A 535 2.30 -17.36 8.60
N GLU A 536 1.70 -18.10 7.67
CA GLU A 536 0.71 -19.12 7.99
C GLU A 536 1.29 -20.22 8.87
N LYS A 537 2.50 -20.67 8.55
CA LYS A 537 3.24 -21.63 9.35
C LYS A 537 3.57 -21.08 10.73
N TYR A 538 4.06 -19.84 10.82
CA TYR A 538 4.32 -19.18 12.11
C TYR A 538 3.06 -19.13 12.97
N ILE A 539 1.94 -18.66 12.42
CA ILE A 539 0.68 -18.56 13.16
C ILE A 539 0.21 -19.95 13.58
N SER A 540 0.27 -20.95 12.70
CA SER A 540 -0.10 -22.33 13.02
C SER A 540 0.78 -22.93 14.14
N GLU A 541 2.10 -22.75 14.05
CA GLU A 541 3.05 -23.21 15.06
C GLU A 541 2.84 -22.49 16.40
N LYS A 542 2.59 -21.17 16.36
CA LYS A 542 2.39 -20.35 17.54
C LYS A 542 1.04 -20.63 18.21
N ILE A 543 -0.03 -20.85 17.44
CA ILE A 543 -1.31 -21.36 17.96
C ILE A 543 -1.06 -22.70 18.68
N THR A 544 -0.37 -23.64 18.04
CA THR A 544 -0.05 -24.96 18.64
C THR A 544 0.78 -24.84 19.92
N GLU A 545 1.69 -23.86 19.99
CA GLU A 545 2.46 -23.55 21.21
C GLU A 545 1.54 -23.03 22.33
N LEU A 546 0.70 -22.05 22.02
CA LEU A 546 -0.19 -21.39 22.99
C LEU A 546 -1.35 -22.28 23.44
N GLU A 547 -1.79 -23.24 22.61
CA GLU A 547 -2.76 -24.26 22.98
C GLU A 547 -2.31 -25.11 24.16
N LYS A 548 -1.00 -25.20 24.42
CA LYS A 548 -0.44 -25.92 25.57
C LYS A 548 -0.36 -25.07 26.83
N LYS A 549 -0.67 -23.76 26.73
CA LYS A 549 -0.58 -22.78 27.82
C LYS A 549 -1.98 -22.37 28.30
N SER A 550 -2.04 -21.75 29.46
CA SER A 550 -3.28 -21.32 30.14
C SER A 550 -4.07 -20.27 29.34
N VAL A 551 -3.36 -19.46 28.55
CA VAL A 551 -3.94 -18.46 27.64
C VAL A 551 -4.87 -19.08 26.60
N SER A 552 -4.81 -20.39 26.36
CA SER A 552 -5.69 -21.08 25.41
C SER A 552 -7.19 -20.97 25.74
N ALA A 553 -7.54 -20.61 26.98
CA ALA A 553 -8.92 -20.37 27.38
C ALA A 553 -9.36 -18.90 27.23
N SER A 554 -8.48 -17.98 26.85
CA SER A 554 -8.86 -16.57 26.69
C SER A 554 -9.80 -16.39 25.49
N GLU A 555 -10.78 -15.48 25.63
CA GLU A 555 -11.70 -15.16 24.53
C GLU A 555 -10.94 -14.64 23.29
N GLU A 556 -9.86 -13.89 23.51
CA GLU A 556 -9.02 -13.35 22.43
C GLU A 556 -8.28 -14.47 21.67
N PHE A 557 -7.68 -15.43 22.38
CA PHE A 557 -7.02 -16.57 21.74
C PHE A 557 -7.99 -17.41 20.93
N LEU A 558 -9.16 -17.72 21.49
CA LEU A 558 -10.20 -18.49 20.81
C LEU A 558 -10.70 -17.78 19.56
N SER A 559 -10.88 -16.45 19.62
CA SER A 559 -11.25 -15.64 18.46
C SER A 559 -10.18 -15.67 17.37
N ILE A 560 -8.89 -15.53 17.73
CA ILE A 560 -7.77 -15.60 16.77
C ILE A 560 -7.74 -16.97 16.09
N LYS A 561 -7.88 -18.04 16.87
CA LYS A 561 -7.86 -19.41 16.35
C LYS A 561 -9.03 -19.65 15.39
N GLU A 562 -10.25 -19.27 15.76
CA GLU A 562 -11.44 -19.42 14.91
C GLU A 562 -11.30 -18.63 13.59
N GLU A 563 -10.78 -17.41 13.66
CA GLU A 563 -10.55 -16.57 12.48
C GLU A 563 -9.48 -17.15 11.55
N PHE A 564 -8.42 -17.73 12.11
CA PHE A 564 -7.39 -18.44 11.34
C PHE A 564 -7.91 -19.74 10.68
N GLU A 565 -8.69 -20.55 11.41
CA GLU A 565 -9.25 -21.81 10.88
C GLU A 565 -10.30 -21.58 9.79
N ASN A 566 -11.04 -20.47 9.87
CA ASN A 566 -12.07 -20.11 8.89
C ASN A 566 -11.60 -19.15 7.81
N LEU A 567 -10.29 -18.93 7.71
CA LEU A 567 -9.71 -17.96 6.79
C LEU A 567 -10.07 -18.28 5.33
N ARG A 568 -10.84 -17.40 4.70
CA ARG A 568 -11.27 -17.49 3.30
C ARG A 568 -11.09 -16.15 2.58
N GLY A 569 -10.65 -16.18 1.32
CA GLY A 569 -10.53 -15.01 0.47
C GLY A 569 -9.35 -15.08 -0.50
N GLY A 570 -9.29 -14.16 -1.47
CA GLY A 570 -8.14 -14.02 -2.36
C GLY A 570 -6.87 -13.62 -1.58
N VAL A 571 -5.70 -13.91 -2.15
CA VAL A 571 -4.35 -13.80 -1.57
C VAL A 571 -4.15 -12.56 -0.69
N ILE A 572 -4.62 -11.41 -1.15
CA ILE A 572 -4.32 -10.14 -0.48
C ILE A 572 -5.20 -9.93 0.77
N ARG A 573 -6.46 -10.39 0.76
CA ARG A 573 -7.31 -10.36 1.97
C ARG A 573 -6.77 -11.33 3.02
N LYS A 574 -6.21 -12.46 2.57
CA LYS A 574 -5.56 -13.47 3.42
C LYS A 574 -4.37 -12.86 4.17
N ASN A 575 -3.45 -12.20 3.47
CA ASN A 575 -2.24 -11.64 4.07
C ASN A 575 -2.50 -10.51 5.08
N THR A 576 -3.48 -9.62 4.83
CA THR A 576 -3.88 -8.60 5.81
C THR A 576 -4.40 -9.23 7.11
N ILE A 577 -5.27 -10.24 6.99
CA ILE A 577 -5.81 -10.94 8.16
C ILE A 577 -4.69 -11.69 8.89
N LEU A 578 -3.80 -12.38 8.17
CA LEU A 578 -2.67 -13.09 8.79
C LEU A 578 -1.75 -12.17 9.60
N ARG A 579 -1.48 -10.95 9.12
CA ARG A 579 -0.67 -9.97 9.87
C ARG A 579 -1.38 -9.46 11.13
N ASP A 580 -2.68 -9.18 11.05
CA ASP A 580 -3.47 -8.82 12.23
C ASP A 580 -3.49 -9.97 13.25
N LEU A 581 -3.71 -11.20 12.79
CA LEU A 581 -3.69 -12.40 13.61
C LEU A 581 -2.33 -12.57 14.29
N LYS A 582 -1.21 -12.44 13.56
CA LYS A 582 0.13 -12.48 14.15
C LYS A 582 0.29 -11.41 15.23
N ARG A 583 -0.07 -10.15 14.95
CA ARG A 583 0.05 -9.05 15.91
C ARG A 583 -0.74 -9.32 17.19
N ARG A 584 -1.98 -9.78 17.08
CA ARG A 584 -2.83 -10.13 18.22
C ARG A 584 -2.26 -11.30 19.00
N LEU A 585 -1.82 -12.35 18.29
CA LEU A 585 -1.21 -13.55 18.89
C LEU A 585 0.09 -13.23 19.65
N ASP A 586 0.94 -12.37 19.08
CA ASP A 586 2.19 -11.91 19.70
C ASP A 586 1.94 -10.97 20.90
N SER A 587 0.79 -10.30 20.94
CA SER A 587 0.41 -9.42 22.05
C SER A 587 -0.22 -10.14 23.24
N LEU A 588 -0.51 -11.44 23.12
CA LEU A 588 -1.09 -12.22 24.22
C LEU A 588 -0.10 -12.33 25.38
N GLU A 589 -0.46 -11.75 26.52
CA GLU A 589 0.34 -11.88 27.74
C GLU A 589 0.28 -13.32 28.30
N ILE A 590 1.46 -13.87 28.57
CA ILE A 590 1.63 -15.21 29.13
C ILE A 590 2.12 -15.03 30.56
N TYR A 591 1.32 -15.50 31.51
CA TYR A 591 1.65 -15.42 32.93
C TYR A 591 2.20 -16.75 33.44
N GLU A 592 3.11 -16.67 34.42
CA GLU A 592 3.66 -17.86 35.09
C GLU A 592 2.64 -18.52 36.01
N LYS A 593 1.77 -17.70 36.63
CA LYS A 593 0.72 -18.13 37.55
C LYS A 593 -0.65 -17.84 36.97
N ASN A 594 -1.54 -18.82 37.01
CA ASN A 594 -2.77 -18.80 36.21
C ASN A 594 -3.99 -19.27 37.02
N VAL A 595 -5.07 -18.51 36.92
CA VAL A 595 -6.37 -18.76 37.57
C VAL A 595 -7.42 -18.98 36.50
N LEU A 596 -8.22 -20.03 36.63
CA LEU A 596 -9.36 -20.32 35.76
C LEU A 596 -10.68 -20.15 36.51
N PHE A 597 -11.63 -19.44 35.92
CA PHE A 597 -13.05 -19.53 36.25
C PHE A 597 -13.72 -20.50 35.27
N LEU A 598 -14.06 -21.69 35.77
CA LEU A 598 -14.74 -22.70 34.97
C LEU A 598 -16.24 -22.37 34.90
N GLU A 599 -16.71 -22.05 33.70
CA GLU A 599 -18.04 -21.51 33.35
C GLU A 599 -18.81 -22.43 32.37
N ASP A 600 -18.53 -23.73 32.38
CA ASP A 600 -19.03 -24.76 31.44
C ASP A 600 -20.38 -25.41 31.84
N LYS A 601 -20.96 -25.01 32.97
CA LYS A 601 -22.15 -25.59 33.59
C LYS A 601 -23.22 -24.52 33.91
N ASP A 602 -23.43 -23.57 33.00
CA ASP A 602 -24.43 -22.49 33.12
C ASP A 602 -24.29 -21.62 34.39
N GLN A 603 -23.05 -21.27 34.75
CA GLN A 603 -22.74 -20.45 35.92
C GLN A 603 -23.36 -19.06 35.76
N TYR A 604 -24.15 -18.65 36.76
CA TYR A 604 -24.68 -17.28 36.88
C TYR A 604 -23.58 -16.30 37.32
N TYR A 605 -22.73 -16.73 38.24
CA TYR A 605 -21.62 -15.94 38.76
C TYR A 605 -20.39 -16.19 37.89
N ARG A 606 -19.94 -15.15 37.19
CA ARG A 606 -18.85 -15.24 36.21
C ARG A 606 -17.62 -14.47 36.66
N MET A 607 -16.49 -14.74 36.01
CA MET A 607 -15.23 -14.03 36.21
C MET A 607 -15.45 -12.51 36.19
N ASN A 608 -14.88 -11.82 37.17
CA ASN A 608 -14.98 -10.37 37.28
C ASN A 608 -13.76 -9.66 36.67
N GLU A 609 -14.03 -8.68 35.81
CA GLU A 609 -13.00 -7.88 35.13
C GLU A 609 -12.11 -7.06 36.06
N SER A 610 -12.66 -6.55 37.16
CA SER A 610 -11.87 -5.81 38.15
C SER A 610 -10.88 -6.72 38.87
N LEU A 611 -11.26 -7.97 39.16
CA LEU A 611 -10.36 -8.96 39.75
C LEU A 611 -9.20 -9.29 38.80
N ARG A 612 -9.54 -9.60 37.54
CA ARG A 612 -8.57 -9.86 36.48
C ARG A 612 -7.58 -8.72 36.35
N LYS A 613 -8.08 -7.48 36.29
CA LYS A 613 -7.22 -6.29 36.16
C LYS A 613 -6.24 -6.13 37.31
N GLU A 614 -6.65 -6.36 38.55
CA GLU A 614 -5.74 -6.23 39.70
C GLU A 614 -4.74 -7.40 39.77
N LEU A 615 -5.15 -8.63 39.44
CA LEU A 615 -4.25 -9.79 39.42
C LEU A 615 -3.21 -9.73 38.27
N ASN A 616 -3.60 -9.24 37.10
CA ASN A 616 -2.66 -9.05 35.99
C ASN A 616 -1.53 -8.08 36.37
N LYS A 617 -1.79 -7.05 37.20
CA LYS A 617 -0.75 -6.12 37.68
C LYS A 617 0.33 -6.79 38.53
N ILE A 618 0.02 -7.92 39.15
CA ILE A 618 0.95 -8.74 39.93
C ILE A 618 1.37 -10.00 39.17
N ASN A 619 1.28 -9.98 37.83
CA ASN A 619 1.72 -11.05 36.94
C ASN A 619 0.98 -12.39 37.12
N VAL A 620 -0.31 -12.33 37.47
CA VAL A 620 -1.19 -13.50 37.58
C VAL A 620 -2.27 -13.44 36.50
N GLY A 621 -2.30 -14.43 35.61
CA GLY A 621 -3.29 -14.53 34.53
C GLY A 621 -4.63 -15.04 35.02
N VAL A 622 -5.74 -14.40 34.63
CA VAL A 622 -7.10 -14.82 34.98
C VAL A 622 -7.91 -15.07 33.72
N TYR A 623 -8.43 -16.29 33.60
CA TYR A 623 -9.14 -16.78 32.42
C TYR A 623 -10.52 -17.33 32.80
N SER A 624 -11.43 -17.39 31.84
CA SER A 624 -12.70 -18.10 31.99
C SER A 624 -12.92 -19.07 30.84
N SER A 625 -13.55 -20.22 31.08
CA SER A 625 -13.83 -21.20 30.03
C SER A 625 -15.25 -21.75 30.10
N LYS A 626 -15.95 -21.75 28.96
CA LYS A 626 -17.29 -22.33 28.80
C LYS A 626 -17.26 -23.83 28.41
N ILE A 627 -16.07 -24.39 28.28
CA ILE A 627 -15.83 -25.81 27.99
C ILE A 627 -14.85 -26.34 29.04
N PHE A 628 -14.97 -27.60 29.44
CA PHE A 628 -14.05 -28.21 30.40
C PHE A 628 -12.63 -28.33 29.81
N PRO A 629 -11.62 -27.57 30.29
CA PRO A 629 -10.30 -27.52 29.69
C PRO A 629 -9.33 -28.53 30.35
N ASP A 630 -8.09 -28.57 29.85
CA ASP A 630 -6.99 -29.20 30.56
C ASP A 630 -6.61 -28.36 31.79
N LEU A 631 -6.86 -28.92 32.98
CA LEU A 631 -6.74 -28.21 34.25
C LEU A 631 -5.28 -28.03 34.69
N GLU A 632 -4.34 -28.84 34.18
CA GLU A 632 -2.92 -28.77 34.58
C GLU A 632 -2.24 -27.43 34.21
N LYS A 633 -2.89 -26.66 33.34
CA LYS A 633 -2.47 -25.32 32.93
C LYS A 633 -2.72 -24.25 33.99
N TYR A 634 -3.52 -24.53 35.02
CA TYR A 634 -3.96 -23.52 35.98
C TYR A 634 -3.54 -23.88 37.40
N ASP A 635 -2.99 -22.93 38.14
CA ASP A 635 -2.64 -23.11 39.54
C ASP A 635 -3.90 -23.13 40.43
N ILE A 636 -4.92 -22.35 40.06
CA ILE A 636 -6.20 -22.26 40.77
C ILE A 636 -7.36 -22.39 39.80
N VAL A 637 -8.37 -23.19 40.15
CA VAL A 637 -9.64 -23.34 39.41
C VAL A 637 -10.81 -22.94 40.31
N PHE A 638 -11.61 -21.97 39.88
CA PHE A 638 -12.87 -21.56 40.48
C PHE A 638 -14.06 -22.24 39.80
N ILE A 639 -14.98 -22.77 40.59
CA ILE A 639 -16.30 -23.23 40.15
C ILE A 639 -17.37 -22.48 40.95
N THR A 640 -18.01 -21.50 40.31
CA THR A 640 -18.93 -20.55 40.95
C THR A 640 -20.39 -20.93 40.77
N ASN A 641 -20.91 -21.72 41.72
CA ASN A 641 -22.28 -22.23 41.81
C ASN A 641 -22.84 -22.69 40.45
N PRO A 642 -22.46 -23.89 39.98
CA PRO A 642 -22.83 -24.39 38.66
C PRO A 642 -24.34 -24.59 38.57
N GLY A 643 -24.94 -24.27 37.43
CA GLY A 643 -26.36 -24.51 37.13
C GLY A 643 -26.66 -25.96 36.73
N LYS A 644 -25.67 -26.72 36.26
CA LYS A 644 -25.77 -28.13 35.86
C LYS A 644 -24.83 -29.02 36.68
N SER A 645 -25.12 -30.32 36.71
CA SER A 645 -24.25 -31.33 37.33
C SER A 645 -23.00 -31.58 36.48
N PHE A 646 -21.90 -31.94 37.15
CA PHE A 646 -20.73 -32.53 36.51
C PHE A 646 -20.93 -34.03 36.30
N GLU A 647 -20.38 -34.53 35.19
CA GLU A 647 -20.27 -35.95 34.92
C GLU A 647 -19.21 -36.59 35.82
N ASN A 648 -19.30 -37.91 36.05
CA ASN A 648 -18.34 -38.60 36.93
C ASN A 648 -16.88 -38.45 36.45
N GLU A 649 -16.65 -38.49 35.13
CA GLU A 649 -15.32 -38.31 34.54
C GLU A 649 -14.74 -36.91 34.80
N GLU A 650 -15.59 -35.87 34.82
CA GLU A 650 -15.17 -34.50 35.12
C GLU A 650 -14.81 -34.35 36.61
N ILE A 651 -15.56 -35.02 37.49
CA ILE A 651 -15.26 -35.07 38.93
C ILE A 651 -13.92 -35.78 39.16
N GLU A 652 -13.68 -36.92 38.50
CA GLU A 652 -12.40 -37.64 38.57
C GLU A 652 -11.22 -36.74 38.15
N LYS A 653 -11.37 -35.95 37.08
CA LYS A 653 -10.34 -34.99 36.63
C LYS A 653 -10.09 -33.87 37.63
N LEU A 654 -11.13 -33.33 38.26
CA LEU A 654 -11.00 -32.31 39.31
C LEU A 654 -10.27 -32.87 40.54
N GLU A 655 -10.54 -34.13 40.88
CA GLU A 655 -9.86 -34.81 41.98
C GLU A 655 -8.38 -35.06 41.67
N GLU A 656 -8.07 -35.58 40.48
CA GLU A 656 -6.70 -35.77 40.01
C GLU A 656 -5.92 -34.45 39.97
N TYR A 657 -6.55 -33.37 39.51
CA TYR A 657 -5.99 -32.02 39.50
C TYR A 657 -5.53 -31.58 40.90
N MET A 658 -6.38 -31.75 41.91
CA MET A 658 -6.02 -31.43 43.30
C MET A 658 -4.90 -32.35 43.81
N GLU A 659 -4.96 -33.65 43.53
CA GLU A 659 -3.93 -34.60 43.97
C GLU A 659 -2.53 -34.23 43.44
N LYS A 660 -2.46 -33.73 42.20
CA LYS A 660 -1.23 -33.30 41.53
C LYS A 660 -0.67 -31.96 42.02
N GLY A 661 -1.46 -31.17 42.76
CA GLY A 661 -1.01 -29.88 43.32
C GLY A 661 -1.95 -28.71 43.05
N GLY A 662 -2.98 -28.90 42.23
CA GLY A 662 -3.94 -27.86 41.88
C GLY A 662 -4.79 -27.40 43.07
N ILE A 663 -5.25 -26.15 43.00
CA ILE A 663 -6.12 -25.56 44.02
C ILE A 663 -7.52 -25.39 43.44
N LEU A 664 -8.48 -26.14 43.97
CA LEU A 664 -9.88 -26.06 43.55
C LEU A 664 -10.69 -25.22 44.54
N ILE A 665 -11.38 -24.20 44.04
CA ILE A 665 -12.27 -23.33 44.81
C ILE A 665 -13.71 -23.53 44.35
N LEU A 666 -14.53 -24.14 45.21
CA LEU A 666 -15.95 -24.33 44.98
C LEU A 666 -16.72 -23.22 45.71
N CYS A 667 -17.55 -22.48 44.98
CA CYS A 667 -18.36 -21.42 45.56
C CYS A 667 -19.85 -21.75 45.45
N GLY A 668 -20.57 -21.62 46.56
CA GLY A 668 -22.02 -21.74 46.63
C GLY A 668 -22.73 -20.40 46.46
N THR A 669 -24.00 -20.38 46.79
CA THR A 669 -24.78 -19.14 46.84
C THR A 669 -25.93 -19.26 47.83
N TYR A 670 -26.74 -18.20 47.91
CA TYR A 670 -27.95 -18.11 48.71
C TYR A 670 -28.89 -19.32 48.51
N TYR A 671 -29.50 -19.78 49.61
CA TYR A 671 -30.25 -21.04 49.73
C TYR A 671 -31.18 -21.39 48.55
N LYS A 672 -31.88 -20.39 47.98
CA LYS A 672 -32.86 -20.58 46.90
C LYS A 672 -32.20 -21.05 45.60
N TYR A 673 -30.95 -20.68 45.37
CA TYR A 673 -30.24 -20.88 44.10
C TYR A 673 -29.01 -21.77 44.25
N LEU A 674 -28.71 -22.22 45.47
CA LEU A 674 -27.61 -23.14 45.72
C LEU A 674 -27.84 -24.45 44.98
N ASN A 675 -26.86 -24.81 44.14
CA ASN A 675 -26.77 -26.14 43.59
C ASN A 675 -25.95 -27.04 44.52
N THR A 676 -26.63 -27.97 45.21
CA THR A 676 -25.98 -28.91 46.15
C THR A 676 -25.19 -30.00 45.46
N GLU A 677 -25.19 -30.09 44.12
CA GLU A 677 -24.35 -31.01 43.37
C GLU A 677 -22.84 -30.79 43.63
N LEU A 678 -22.45 -29.59 44.09
CA LEU A 678 -21.10 -29.30 44.61
C LEU A 678 -20.66 -30.29 45.71
N ASN A 679 -21.60 -30.88 46.46
CA ASN A 679 -21.31 -31.86 47.50
C ASN A 679 -20.78 -33.18 46.95
N ARG A 680 -21.06 -33.52 45.69
CA ARG A 680 -20.47 -34.71 45.05
C ARG A 680 -18.95 -34.65 44.98
N ILE A 681 -18.39 -33.44 44.99
CA ILE A 681 -16.94 -33.19 45.01
C ILE A 681 -16.45 -32.98 46.45
N SER A 682 -17.17 -32.17 47.24
CA SER A 682 -16.66 -31.64 48.51
C SER A 682 -16.99 -32.44 49.77
N GLU A 683 -18.12 -33.16 49.80
CA GLU A 683 -18.63 -33.78 51.04
C GLU A 683 -17.68 -34.85 51.59
N LYS A 684 -17.07 -35.63 50.71
CA LYS A 684 -16.10 -36.67 51.10
C LYS A 684 -14.83 -36.10 51.74
N TYR A 685 -14.57 -34.81 51.55
CA TYR A 685 -13.45 -34.08 52.17
C TYR A 685 -13.89 -33.22 53.36
N GLY A 686 -15.12 -33.41 53.85
CA GLY A 686 -15.60 -32.80 55.09
C GLY A 686 -16.23 -31.42 54.94
N MET A 687 -16.32 -30.87 53.72
CA MET A 687 -16.95 -29.58 53.45
C MET A 687 -18.28 -29.81 52.75
N ILE A 688 -19.39 -29.39 53.35
CA ILE A 688 -20.74 -29.67 52.85
C ILE A 688 -21.51 -28.37 52.66
N PHE A 689 -21.91 -28.08 51.43
CA PHE A 689 -22.81 -26.98 51.10
C PHE A 689 -24.23 -27.33 51.56
N ILE A 690 -24.82 -26.46 52.38
CA ILE A 690 -26.22 -26.57 52.81
C ILE A 690 -27.01 -25.41 52.24
N LYS A 691 -28.25 -25.67 51.81
CA LYS A 691 -29.21 -24.63 51.46
C LYS A 691 -29.49 -23.75 52.67
N SER A 692 -28.80 -22.62 52.71
CA SER A 692 -28.78 -21.67 53.82
C SER A 692 -28.57 -20.24 53.32
N SER A 693 -28.95 -19.27 54.13
CA SER A 693 -28.71 -17.85 53.92
C SER A 693 -27.86 -17.36 55.09
N LEU A 694 -26.66 -16.87 54.80
CA LEU A 694 -25.88 -16.10 55.77
C LEU A 694 -26.65 -14.83 56.12
N ARG A 695 -26.75 -14.50 57.41
CA ARG A 695 -27.48 -13.34 57.91
C ARG A 695 -26.83 -12.70 59.13
N ASP A 696 -27.05 -11.39 59.26
CA ASP A 696 -26.68 -10.60 60.41
C ASP A 696 -27.65 -9.41 60.52
N ASP A 697 -28.40 -9.33 61.61
CA ASP A 697 -29.39 -8.28 61.81
C ASP A 697 -28.76 -6.97 62.32
N GLU A 698 -27.51 -7.01 62.79
CA GLU A 698 -26.78 -5.86 63.35
C GLU A 698 -25.80 -5.26 62.33
N ASN A 699 -24.99 -6.11 61.69
CA ASN A 699 -23.92 -5.71 60.78
C ASN A 699 -24.27 -6.08 59.33
N ASN A 700 -25.04 -5.22 58.66
CA ASN A 700 -25.49 -5.47 57.29
C ASN A 700 -25.62 -4.22 56.41
N ALA A 701 -25.55 -4.39 55.09
CA ALA A 701 -25.73 -3.34 54.09
C ALA A 701 -27.22 -3.11 53.74
N GLY A 702 -28.05 -2.85 54.76
CA GLY A 702 -29.47 -2.48 54.63
C GLY A 702 -30.45 -3.64 54.47
N LYS A 703 -29.96 -4.87 54.27
CA LYS A 703 -30.73 -6.11 54.38
C LYS A 703 -29.89 -7.11 55.15
N ASN A 704 -30.50 -7.83 56.08
CA ASN A 704 -29.78 -8.77 56.95
C ASN A 704 -29.03 -9.89 56.21
N TYR A 705 -29.29 -10.13 54.93
CA TYR A 705 -28.56 -11.13 54.11
C TYR A 705 -27.42 -10.55 53.26
N TYR A 706 -27.13 -9.25 53.38
CA TYR A 706 -25.89 -8.60 52.90
C TYR A 706 -25.00 -8.33 54.11
N VAL A 707 -24.31 -9.35 54.59
CA VAL A 707 -23.61 -9.33 55.87
C VAL A 707 -22.29 -8.61 55.75
N LEU A 708 -22.05 -7.63 56.62
CA LEU A 708 -20.77 -6.94 56.74
C LEU A 708 -19.94 -7.64 57.82
N ILE A 709 -18.95 -8.42 57.40
CA ILE A 709 -18.04 -9.12 58.32
C ILE A 709 -16.84 -8.20 58.59
N GLU A 710 -16.57 -7.92 59.86
CA GLU A 710 -15.45 -7.09 60.33
C GLU A 710 -14.50 -7.87 61.25
N GLU A 711 -14.88 -9.10 61.64
CA GLU A 711 -14.05 -10.02 62.44
C GLU A 711 -13.34 -11.04 61.55
N PHE A 712 -12.01 -11.04 61.57
CA PHE A 712 -11.18 -11.92 60.74
C PHE A 712 -10.21 -12.75 61.58
N PRO A 713 -9.94 -14.01 61.21
CA PRO A 713 -8.82 -14.77 61.76
C PRO A 713 -7.46 -14.11 61.48
N ASP A 714 -6.45 -14.42 62.28
CA ASP A 714 -5.07 -13.98 62.09
C ASP A 714 -4.41 -14.76 60.93
N LEU A 715 -4.74 -14.36 59.71
CA LEU A 715 -4.21 -14.92 58.46
C LEU A 715 -3.70 -13.77 57.58
N PRO A 716 -2.56 -13.97 56.88
CA PRO A 716 -1.85 -12.88 56.18
C PRO A 716 -2.71 -12.20 55.10
N PHE A 717 -3.60 -12.92 54.44
CA PHE A 717 -4.44 -12.36 53.39
C PHE A 717 -5.56 -11.42 53.89
N TYR A 718 -5.80 -11.34 55.21
CA TYR A 718 -6.68 -10.32 55.80
C TYR A 718 -5.96 -8.99 56.09
N GLU A 719 -4.67 -8.86 55.76
CA GLU A 719 -3.93 -7.63 56.02
C GLU A 719 -4.56 -6.40 55.34
N GLY A 720 -4.97 -5.45 56.18
CA GLY A 720 -5.60 -4.20 55.75
C GLY A 720 -6.99 -4.38 55.13
N ILE A 721 -7.67 -5.49 55.42
CA ILE A 721 -9.11 -5.68 55.21
C ILE A 721 -9.84 -5.18 56.46
N LYS A 722 -10.82 -4.31 56.28
CA LYS A 722 -11.64 -3.78 57.39
C LYS A 722 -13.03 -4.37 57.39
N VAL A 723 -13.62 -4.57 56.21
CA VAL A 723 -14.97 -5.09 56.08
C VAL A 723 -15.14 -5.90 54.80
N LEU A 724 -15.77 -7.07 54.90
CA LEU A 724 -16.20 -7.87 53.77
C LEU A 724 -17.73 -7.84 53.66
N ASP A 725 -18.24 -7.54 52.47
CA ASP A 725 -19.68 -7.61 52.18
C ASP A 725 -19.98 -8.99 51.59
N VAL A 726 -20.55 -9.87 52.41
CA VAL A 726 -20.76 -11.27 52.08
C VAL A 726 -22.25 -11.58 52.00
N SER A 727 -22.65 -12.08 50.84
CA SER A 727 -23.99 -12.62 50.61
C SER A 727 -23.89 -14.01 49.97
N GLY A 728 -24.58 -14.97 50.56
CA GLY A 728 -24.46 -16.38 50.18
C GLY A 728 -25.08 -17.33 51.20
N GLY A 729 -24.65 -18.59 51.14
CA GLY A 729 -24.94 -19.60 52.14
C GLY A 729 -23.72 -19.87 53.03
N VAL A 730 -23.75 -21.02 53.70
CA VAL A 730 -22.67 -21.50 54.58
C VAL A 730 -22.37 -22.97 54.35
N LEU A 731 -21.32 -23.45 55.01
CA LEU A 731 -20.82 -24.82 54.95
C LEU A 731 -20.90 -25.49 56.31
N LEU A 732 -21.19 -26.79 56.34
CA LEU A 732 -20.74 -27.63 57.44
C LEU A 732 -19.29 -28.01 57.18
N CYS A 733 -18.47 -27.80 58.20
CA CYS A 733 -17.08 -28.23 58.19
C CYS A 733 -16.91 -29.39 59.17
N ARG A 734 -16.50 -30.56 58.67
CA ARG A 734 -16.19 -31.76 59.41
C ARG A 734 -14.74 -32.13 59.11
N ASP A 735 -13.83 -31.86 60.04
CA ASP A 735 -12.39 -32.08 59.82
C ASP A 735 -11.81 -31.24 58.65
N CYS A 736 -12.04 -29.93 58.68
CA CYS A 736 -11.43 -28.96 57.76
C CYS A 736 -11.02 -27.68 58.51
N ASP A 737 -10.16 -26.88 57.88
CA ASP A 737 -9.72 -25.60 58.42
C ASP A 737 -10.74 -24.51 58.05
N ILE A 738 -11.25 -23.79 59.05
CA ILE A 738 -12.18 -22.67 58.82
C ILE A 738 -11.37 -21.40 58.56
N LEU A 739 -11.52 -20.84 57.37
CA LEU A 739 -10.84 -19.60 56.96
C LEU A 739 -11.67 -18.35 57.25
N LEU A 740 -13.01 -18.48 57.25
CA LEU A 740 -13.93 -17.39 57.58
C LEU A 740 -15.20 -17.95 58.23
N LYS A 741 -15.65 -17.36 59.35
CA LYS A 741 -16.88 -17.75 60.05
C LYS A 741 -17.97 -16.68 60.05
N GLY A 742 -17.61 -15.39 60.05
CA GLY A 742 -18.55 -14.27 60.28
C GLY A 742 -18.33 -13.64 61.66
N ASN A 743 -19.09 -12.59 61.97
CA ASN A 743 -19.04 -11.91 63.27
C ASN A 743 -19.71 -12.75 64.36
N GLU A 744 -19.58 -12.36 65.64
CA GLU A 744 -20.28 -13.00 66.75
C GLU A 744 -21.83 -13.02 66.56
N THR A 745 -22.37 -11.98 65.93
CA THR A 745 -23.81 -11.80 65.64
C THR A 745 -24.29 -12.54 64.40
N THR A 746 -23.37 -13.05 63.58
CA THR A 746 -23.70 -13.68 62.31
C THR A 746 -24.28 -15.08 62.51
N TYR A 747 -25.34 -15.41 61.76
CA TYR A 747 -25.98 -16.72 61.79
C TYR A 747 -26.37 -17.19 60.38
N ALA A 748 -26.61 -18.49 60.22
CA ALA A 748 -27.13 -19.05 58.98
C ALA A 748 -28.59 -19.48 59.15
N MET A 749 -29.45 -19.07 58.22
CA MET A 749 -30.86 -19.44 58.19
C MET A 749 -31.10 -20.50 57.12
N THR A 750 -31.56 -21.69 57.52
CA THR A 750 -32.08 -22.71 56.60
C THR A 750 -33.60 -22.55 56.42
N GLU A 751 -34.27 -23.46 55.70
CA GLU A 751 -35.74 -23.45 55.61
C GLU A 751 -36.42 -23.67 56.98
N ASN A 752 -35.77 -24.38 57.90
CA ASN A 752 -36.41 -24.89 59.11
C ASN A 752 -35.76 -24.43 60.42
N GLU A 753 -34.51 -23.95 60.39
CA GLU A 753 -33.75 -23.65 61.61
C GLU A 753 -32.64 -22.61 61.41
N ILE A 754 -32.26 -21.97 62.52
CA ILE A 754 -31.09 -21.09 62.63
C ILE A 754 -29.89 -21.92 63.08
N MET A 755 -28.77 -21.79 62.37
CA MET A 755 -27.51 -22.43 62.67
C MET A 755 -26.46 -21.40 63.10
N LYS A 756 -25.69 -21.74 64.13
CA LYS A 756 -24.58 -20.92 64.66
C LYS A 756 -23.20 -21.55 64.47
N ASP A 757 -23.15 -22.85 64.20
CA ASP A 757 -21.92 -23.55 63.91
C ASP A 757 -21.85 -23.88 62.41
N PHE A 758 -21.00 -23.13 61.72
CA PHE A 758 -20.82 -23.18 60.28
C PHE A 758 -19.49 -22.52 59.91
N ALA A 759 -19.11 -22.66 58.65
CA ALA A 759 -18.06 -21.89 58.02
C ALA A 759 -18.62 -21.11 56.82
N VAL A 760 -18.11 -19.90 56.61
CA VAL A 760 -18.35 -19.12 55.38
C VAL A 760 -17.33 -19.54 54.32
N ILE A 761 -16.05 -19.68 54.69
CA ILE A 761 -14.99 -20.23 53.84
C ILE A 761 -14.25 -21.30 54.64
N ALA A 762 -14.04 -22.46 54.03
CA ALA A 762 -13.31 -23.58 54.62
C ALA A 762 -12.31 -24.17 53.61
N MET A 763 -11.26 -24.82 54.11
CA MET A 763 -10.19 -25.40 53.32
C MET A 763 -9.78 -26.78 53.83
N LYS A 764 -9.36 -27.65 52.91
CA LYS A 764 -8.72 -28.93 53.22
C LYS A 764 -7.59 -29.20 52.22
N LYS A 765 -6.45 -29.68 52.71
CA LYS A 765 -5.35 -30.15 51.86
C LYS A 765 -5.69 -31.52 51.26
N ILE A 766 -5.61 -31.65 49.93
CA ILE A 766 -5.91 -32.88 49.19
C ILE A 766 -4.68 -33.27 48.36
N GLY A 767 -4.03 -34.39 48.70
CA GLY A 767 -2.77 -34.77 48.08
C GLY A 767 -1.72 -33.66 48.22
N LYS A 768 -1.25 -33.11 47.09
CA LYS A 768 -0.34 -31.97 47.07
C LYS A 768 -1.05 -30.61 47.01
N GLY A 769 -2.30 -30.58 46.56
CA GLY A 769 -3.09 -29.36 46.38
C GLY A 769 -4.11 -29.13 47.48
N TYR A 770 -5.13 -28.33 47.17
CA TYR A 770 -6.12 -27.85 48.15
C TYR A 770 -7.53 -27.80 47.56
N LEU A 771 -8.51 -28.14 48.39
CA LEU A 771 -9.91 -27.86 48.17
C LEU A 771 -10.34 -26.73 49.11
N ILE A 772 -10.87 -25.65 48.55
CA ILE A 772 -11.49 -24.54 49.27
C ILE A 772 -12.96 -24.51 48.90
N CYS A 773 -13.82 -24.38 49.89
CA CYS A 773 -15.24 -24.17 49.70
C CYS A 773 -15.62 -22.79 50.28
N SER A 774 -16.39 -22.01 49.53
CA SER A 774 -16.96 -20.72 49.96
C SER A 774 -18.47 -20.76 49.83
N GLY A 775 -19.21 -20.37 50.87
CA GLY A 775 -20.65 -20.20 50.82
C GLY A 775 -21.12 -19.07 49.87
N SER A 776 -20.20 -18.21 49.42
CA SER A 776 -20.49 -17.07 48.56
C SER A 776 -19.65 -17.07 47.29
N SER A 777 -20.32 -17.21 46.15
CA SER A 777 -19.75 -16.87 44.84
C SER A 777 -19.60 -15.35 44.66
N GLN A 778 -20.43 -14.55 45.33
CA GLN A 778 -20.48 -13.09 45.13
C GLN A 778 -19.19 -12.40 45.55
N ILE A 779 -18.58 -12.83 46.66
CA ILE A 779 -17.35 -12.20 47.18
C ILE A 779 -16.19 -12.20 46.17
N PHE A 780 -16.16 -13.20 45.27
CA PHE A 780 -15.15 -13.32 44.21
C PHE A 780 -15.63 -12.84 42.82
N THR A 781 -16.92 -12.50 42.67
CA THR A 781 -17.53 -12.20 41.36
C THR A 781 -18.33 -10.89 41.39
N THR A 782 -19.65 -10.95 41.49
CA THR A 782 -20.54 -9.78 41.34
C THR A 782 -20.52 -8.84 42.55
N GLY A 783 -20.11 -9.34 43.72
CA GLY A 783 -19.99 -8.60 44.97
C GLY A 783 -18.62 -7.95 45.18
N ILE A 784 -17.70 -8.07 44.22
CA ILE A 784 -16.30 -7.64 44.41
C ILE A 784 -16.13 -6.13 44.67
N LYS A 785 -17.10 -5.33 44.23
CA LYS A 785 -17.11 -3.87 44.34
C LYS A 785 -17.58 -3.34 45.70
N TYR A 786 -18.04 -4.22 46.59
CA TYR A 786 -18.57 -3.86 47.90
C TYR A 786 -17.56 -4.19 49.00
N GLY A 787 -17.54 -3.36 50.06
CA GLY A 787 -16.54 -3.47 51.13
C GLY A 787 -15.10 -3.48 50.58
N ASP A 788 -14.25 -4.29 51.22
CA ASP A 788 -12.88 -4.56 50.79
C ASP A 788 -12.77 -5.88 49.98
N ASN A 789 -13.87 -6.37 49.41
CA ASN A 789 -13.93 -7.69 48.76
C ASN A 789 -12.90 -7.87 47.63
N LEU A 790 -12.67 -6.84 46.79
CA LEU A 790 -11.64 -6.90 45.74
C LEU A 790 -10.24 -7.11 46.33
N LYS A 791 -9.90 -6.33 47.35
CA LYS A 791 -8.59 -6.43 48.00
C LYS A 791 -8.41 -7.79 48.68
N PHE A 792 -9.46 -8.27 49.35
CA PHE A 792 -9.46 -9.61 49.92
C PHE A 792 -9.28 -10.69 48.86
N ALA A 793 -10.02 -10.63 47.75
CA ALA A 793 -9.90 -11.63 46.68
C ALA A 793 -8.48 -11.66 46.09
N VAL A 794 -7.85 -10.50 45.88
CA VAL A 794 -6.46 -10.40 45.41
C VAL A 794 -5.49 -11.00 46.43
N ASN A 795 -5.52 -10.53 47.68
CA ASN A 795 -4.65 -11.03 48.75
C ASN A 795 -4.82 -12.55 48.96
N PHE A 796 -6.06 -13.04 48.88
CA PHE A 796 -6.38 -14.44 49.06
C PHE A 796 -5.81 -15.30 47.93
N ILE A 797 -5.97 -14.88 46.68
CA ILE A 797 -5.42 -15.58 45.52
C ILE A 797 -3.89 -15.56 45.56
N GLU A 798 -3.27 -14.42 45.88
CA GLU A 798 -1.81 -14.31 46.02
C GLU A 798 -1.26 -15.25 47.10
N TYR A 799 -1.91 -15.29 48.26
CA TYR A 799 -1.55 -16.24 49.32
C TYR A 799 -1.66 -17.70 48.85
N LEU A 800 -2.75 -18.06 48.16
CA LEU A 800 -2.94 -19.42 47.66
C LEU A 800 -1.87 -19.82 46.64
N LEU A 801 -1.44 -18.91 45.77
CA LEU A 801 -0.36 -19.16 44.81
C LEU A 801 1.02 -19.33 45.46
N SER A 802 1.16 -18.96 46.74
CA SER A 802 2.39 -19.10 47.54
C SER A 802 2.48 -20.42 48.34
N LEU A 803 1.38 -21.17 48.43
CA LEU A 803 1.32 -22.49 49.10
C LEU A 803 1.98 -23.57 48.25
#